data_AF-A0A8K0T3E1-F1
#
_entry.id   AF-A0A8K0T3E1-F1
#
_cell.length_a   1.000
_cell.length_b   1.000
_cell.length_c   1.000
_cell.angle_alpha   90.00
_cell.angle_beta   90.00
_cell.angle_gamma   90.00
#
_symmetry.space_group_name_H-M   'P 1'
#
loop_
_entity.id
_entity.type
_entity.pdbx_description
1 polymer ?
#
loop_
_entity_poly.entity_id
_entity_poly.type
_entity_poly.pdbx_seq_one_letter_code
_entity_poly.pdbx_strand_id
1 'polypeptide(L)'
;MTRISERDDVGVSLSSSSSSSAPSTAVHDPEAQSSPAAAAAKAMSSYSFFRLIVDQPAVTQAVLHHEYPGRGTPEAPYLVDFLPDDPRNAQKWTKLGKWTVTVIQAVATLAVSFSSSAYSGGVADVMAEFDVGITVGILGVSMFVLGFAIGPLIWAPFSEMYGRQLLFFITYMALTAFNAAAAGAPTIEALLVLRFMAGAFGSSPLTNAGGVIADMFNASDRGIAMPLFAMAPFLGPALGPIAGGFLGQAAGWRWIEGLMAIFTGIVWIVGASTCPETYAPVLLRRRAAKLSKLTGKTYISKLDEGKPPVRLTTQFKIALSRPWIMLLKEPIVFFISIYMAIIYGTLFMCFAAFPIVFQQGRGWSPGIGGLAFTGIAVGMFLAVLGALWDNKRYTRIASKSGGVAAPEVRLPPAIVGSILLPIGEFWFAWTNGPEIHWVVSIIGAGFFSSGITLVFLSLSNYLIDSYVIYAASVLAASAVLRSLFAVAFPLFTSYMYADLGIHWASSVPAFLALACMPFPFLFWKYGEKIRMKCQFAAEAAEVLAKMLAVQALSSPSSFYTANDTAGQLSTNASSPVYTSSCPYRDARQLPHELKEHCQIFLEEQLFSCAINLLNSIVGSGSSRHSPPNKPVAIPPPSHLALLNTLAIHPLYTTRAETLDHLETSSLALAYLRNLLNVVGPVNADFRAAFQFHNVERWARRAGYGSRRDRRRDQDQDNDSDMSELDETDGDRLRGRMANDSSVWSRGQDVWSTVGWAFNCSALQPQRWRYWKAWLEFMMDVIEADWVERTRRDREAYDANGGHGDEPVAARQQSIMAMYMDQQNGRHGGMKSMLKAILASGDSLSVSAFPEVFEKEHRAPRKEPKKRKRQNTLDVENDQFGDYLDDEFFSSGVSEPATPQKRRAPREAASCSTSEGGGLAESMSLRLRLFKMLSEVIHALGKPSELEALYEGFATAVKLLPLPLFSLIVTQRPTPLLMATHVTLARELFRLLLPSSYKDPRKVDREADMEGALTMLMLEQSYLPNAANTIALDDNAKLSLVSESAIQLLWIESDAQSSDEFVQAVEKGILARETKVKRKRTGKARVEAADAHAQEVLNNSTKRIRIMVEAMMPMELSDE
;
A
#
# COMPACT_ATOMS: atom_id res chain seq x y z
N MET A 1 7.12 -27.12 -63.76
CA MET A 1 6.27 -27.43 -64.93
C MET A 1 4.87 -27.77 -64.45
N THR A 2 3.90 -27.84 -65.37
CA THR A 2 2.49 -28.28 -65.26
C THR A 2 2.20 -29.38 -64.22
N ARG A 3 1.12 -29.36 -63.41
CA ARG A 3 -0.35 -29.18 -63.58
C ARG A 3 -1.14 -30.47 -63.95
N ILE A 4 -2.04 -30.86 -63.02
CA ILE A 4 -3.47 -31.27 -63.21
C ILE A 4 -3.85 -32.75 -63.55
N SER A 5 -4.61 -33.35 -62.61
CA SER A 5 -5.79 -34.28 -62.69
C SER A 5 -5.74 -35.62 -63.50
N GLU A 6 -6.67 -36.60 -63.39
CA GLU A 6 -7.84 -36.83 -62.50
C GLU A 6 -8.24 -38.34 -62.35
N ARG A 7 -9.26 -38.59 -61.51
CA ARG A 7 -10.35 -39.62 -61.45
C ARG A 7 -10.59 -40.61 -62.62
N ASP A 8 -11.36 -41.70 -62.50
CA ASP A 8 -12.18 -42.38 -61.44
C ASP A 8 -12.39 -43.87 -61.89
N ASP A 9 -12.92 -44.78 -61.04
CA ASP A 9 -13.90 -45.83 -61.50
C ASP A 9 -14.62 -46.63 -60.36
N VAL A 10 -15.65 -47.45 -60.70
CA VAL A 10 -16.72 -47.92 -59.77
C VAL A 10 -17.11 -49.42 -59.86
N GLY A 11 -17.52 -50.04 -58.72
CA GLY A 11 -18.30 -51.31 -58.63
C GLY A 11 -18.08 -52.05 -57.29
N VAL A 12 -19.03 -52.43 -56.40
CA VAL A 12 -20.46 -52.84 -56.38
C VAL A 12 -20.70 -54.37 -56.31
N SER A 13 -21.49 -54.78 -55.29
CA SER A 13 -22.15 -56.09 -55.00
C SER A 13 -21.58 -56.97 -53.85
N LEU A 14 -22.36 -57.80 -53.12
CA LEU A 14 -23.62 -57.50 -52.38
C LEU A 14 -24.04 -58.61 -51.35
N SER A 15 -24.03 -58.32 -50.04
CA SER A 15 -24.87 -58.96 -48.97
C SER A 15 -24.67 -60.47 -48.65
N SER A 16 -25.26 -61.14 -47.64
CA SER A 16 -26.13 -60.82 -46.47
C SER A 16 -25.80 -61.86 -45.34
N SER A 17 -26.39 -61.97 -44.13
CA SER A 17 -27.47 -61.32 -43.34
C SER A 17 -27.02 -61.34 -41.84
N SER A 18 -27.81 -61.18 -40.76
CA SER A 18 -29.20 -60.80 -40.44
C SER A 18 -29.15 -60.01 -39.11
N SER A 19 -29.64 -58.78 -38.94
CA SER A 19 -31.03 -58.26 -38.99
C SER A 19 -31.91 -58.79 -37.83
N SER A 20 -32.74 -58.02 -37.11
CA SER A 20 -33.17 -56.59 -37.17
C SER A 20 -33.74 -56.16 -35.79
N SER A 21 -33.90 -54.89 -35.40
CA SER A 21 -35.02 -54.00 -35.80
C SER A 21 -34.89 -52.52 -35.34
N ALA A 22 -35.69 -51.63 -35.91
CA ALA A 22 -35.92 -50.21 -35.55
C ALA A 22 -37.46 -49.94 -35.55
N PRO A 23 -38.02 -48.70 -35.50
CA PRO A 23 -37.48 -47.33 -35.25
C PRO A 23 -38.33 -46.45 -34.25
N SER A 24 -37.89 -45.22 -33.89
CA SER A 24 -38.77 -44.02 -33.71
C SER A 24 -38.09 -42.72 -33.16
N THR A 25 -38.25 -41.60 -33.88
CA THR A 25 -38.49 -40.19 -33.44
C THR A 25 -37.90 -39.55 -32.15
N ALA A 26 -37.04 -38.54 -32.31
CA ALA A 26 -37.00 -37.21 -31.62
C ALA A 26 -35.93 -36.34 -32.33
N VAL A 27 -36.22 -35.18 -32.96
CA VAL A 27 -36.46 -33.81 -32.43
C VAL A 27 -35.21 -33.16 -31.78
N HIS A 28 -34.94 -31.89 -32.15
CA HIS A 28 -33.73 -31.11 -31.83
C HIS A 28 -33.53 -30.76 -30.34
N ASP A 29 -32.26 -30.59 -29.96
CA ASP A 29 -31.79 -29.68 -28.90
C ASP A 29 -30.57 -28.87 -29.45
N PRO A 30 -30.53 -27.52 -29.34
CA PRO A 30 -29.44 -26.70 -29.89
C PRO A 30 -28.55 -26.03 -28.82
N GLU A 31 -27.64 -26.76 -28.19
CA GLU A 31 -26.59 -26.18 -27.31
C GLU A 31 -25.19 -26.74 -27.61
N ALA A 32 -24.26 -25.91 -28.12
CA ALA A 32 -22.79 -26.00 -27.90
C ALA A 32 -21.91 -24.98 -28.71
N GLN A 33 -22.35 -23.75 -28.98
CA GLN A 33 -21.42 -22.70 -29.46
C GLN A 33 -20.82 -21.90 -28.29
N SER A 34 -19.77 -22.44 -27.67
CA SER A 34 -19.03 -21.74 -26.61
C SER A 34 -18.17 -20.61 -27.16
N SER A 35 -18.28 -19.41 -26.59
CA SER A 35 -17.46 -18.23 -26.96
C SER A 35 -15.94 -18.55 -27.00
N PRO A 36 -15.19 -18.02 -27.99
CA PRO A 36 -13.73 -18.16 -28.04
C PRO A 36 -13.01 -17.72 -26.76
N ALA A 37 -13.55 -16.72 -26.04
CA ALA A 37 -13.01 -16.26 -24.77
C ALA A 37 -13.12 -17.34 -23.66
N ALA A 38 -14.25 -18.06 -23.60
CA ALA A 38 -14.44 -19.16 -22.66
C ALA A 38 -13.52 -20.36 -22.99
N ALA A 39 -13.28 -20.62 -24.28
CA ALA A 39 -12.31 -21.61 -24.73
C ALA A 39 -10.86 -21.20 -24.36
N ALA A 40 -10.50 -19.92 -24.54
CA ALA A 40 -9.19 -19.37 -24.16
C ALA A 40 -8.96 -19.41 -22.64
N ALA A 41 -9.95 -19.03 -21.83
CA ALA A 41 -9.89 -19.15 -20.37
C ALA A 41 -9.69 -20.60 -19.92
N LYS A 42 -10.43 -21.55 -20.53
CA LYS A 42 -10.27 -22.98 -20.26
C LYS A 42 -8.88 -23.50 -20.70
N ALA A 43 -8.32 -22.98 -21.79
CA ALA A 43 -6.96 -23.28 -22.25
C ALA A 43 -5.85 -22.72 -21.34
N MET A 44 -6.11 -21.69 -20.52
CA MET A 44 -5.14 -21.18 -19.54
C MET A 44 -5.05 -22.03 -18.26
N SER A 45 -6.02 -22.92 -18.00
CA SER A 45 -6.11 -23.71 -16.75
C SER A 45 -5.01 -24.79 -16.54
N SER A 46 -4.06 -24.95 -17.47
CA SER A 46 -2.95 -25.91 -17.32
C SER A 46 -1.64 -25.45 -17.98
N TYR A 47 -1.13 -24.28 -17.59
CA TYR A 47 0.25 -23.91 -17.94
C TYR A 47 1.24 -24.69 -17.06
N SER A 48 1.59 -25.90 -17.49
CA SER A 48 2.49 -26.83 -16.76
C SER A 48 3.80 -26.16 -16.31
N PHE A 49 4.25 -26.49 -15.10
CA PHE A 49 5.45 -25.95 -14.47
C PHE A 49 6.72 -26.17 -15.31
N PHE A 50 6.86 -27.32 -15.99
CA PHE A 50 7.96 -27.54 -16.93
C PHE A 50 7.92 -26.56 -18.12
N ARG A 51 6.74 -26.17 -18.60
CA ARG A 51 6.59 -25.15 -19.64
C ARG A 51 6.92 -23.75 -19.12
N LEU A 52 6.73 -23.50 -17.82
CA LEU A 52 7.22 -22.29 -17.14
C LEU A 52 8.76 -22.29 -16.99
N ILE A 53 9.43 -23.42 -17.06
CA ILE A 53 10.90 -23.47 -17.07
C ILE A 53 11.46 -23.30 -18.49
N VAL A 54 10.82 -23.91 -19.50
CA VAL A 54 11.37 -23.97 -20.88
C VAL A 54 10.90 -22.84 -21.81
N ASP A 55 9.59 -22.57 -21.95
CA ASP A 55 9.07 -21.57 -22.90
C ASP A 55 9.07 -20.16 -22.28
N GLN A 56 10.27 -19.58 -22.10
CA GLN A 56 10.47 -18.27 -21.47
C GLN A 56 9.58 -17.15 -22.01
N PRO A 57 9.37 -16.98 -23.33
CA PRO A 57 8.47 -15.95 -23.86
C PRO A 57 6.99 -16.15 -23.50
N ALA A 58 6.58 -17.40 -23.23
CA ALA A 58 5.22 -17.82 -22.89
C ALA A 58 4.13 -17.13 -23.73
N VAL A 59 4.27 -17.15 -25.05
CA VAL A 59 3.21 -16.69 -25.98
C VAL A 59 2.15 -17.80 -26.04
N THR A 60 1.14 -17.69 -25.17
CA THR A 60 -0.10 -18.46 -25.23
C THR A 60 -1.03 -17.88 -26.29
N GLN A 61 -2.12 -18.59 -26.61
CA GLN A 61 -3.14 -18.08 -27.54
C GLN A 61 -3.78 -16.77 -27.03
N ALA A 62 -3.93 -16.60 -25.72
CA ALA A 62 -4.36 -15.35 -25.10
C ALA A 62 -3.33 -14.21 -25.29
N VAL A 63 -2.03 -14.50 -25.17
CA VAL A 63 -0.96 -13.51 -25.42
C VAL A 63 -0.86 -13.13 -26.90
N LEU A 64 -1.22 -14.03 -27.82
CA LEU A 64 -1.19 -13.77 -29.27
C LEU A 64 -2.37 -12.88 -29.73
N HIS A 65 -3.55 -13.06 -29.13
CA HIS A 65 -4.77 -12.29 -29.44
C HIS A 65 -5.01 -11.11 -28.48
N HIS A 66 -4.06 -10.77 -27.61
CA HIS A 66 -4.19 -9.59 -26.76
C HIS A 66 -3.82 -8.32 -27.54
N GLU A 67 -4.69 -7.32 -27.49
CA GLU A 67 -4.44 -6.02 -28.13
C GLU A 67 -3.49 -5.18 -27.27
N TYR A 68 -2.25 -5.08 -27.74
CA TYR A 68 -1.24 -4.22 -27.15
C TYR A 68 -1.39 -2.78 -27.67
N PRO A 69 -1.22 -1.74 -26.84
CA PRO A 69 -1.33 -0.35 -27.29
C PRO A 69 -0.16 0.02 -28.22
N GLY A 70 -0.48 0.63 -29.36
CA GLY A 70 0.46 1.02 -30.42
C GLY A 70 -0.16 0.90 -31.81
N ARG A 71 0.64 1.07 -32.87
CA ARG A 71 0.24 0.82 -34.27
C ARG A 71 1.04 -0.31 -34.94
N GLY A 72 2.04 -0.86 -34.24
CA GLY A 72 2.93 -1.89 -34.78
C GLY A 72 3.93 -1.41 -35.82
N THR A 73 4.09 -0.09 -36.00
CA THR A 73 5.09 0.50 -36.90
C THR A 73 6.40 0.76 -36.14
N PRO A 74 7.54 1.04 -36.82
CA PRO A 74 8.78 1.42 -36.14
C PRO A 74 8.67 2.70 -35.31
N GLU A 75 7.78 3.62 -35.71
CA GLU A 75 7.54 4.92 -35.08
C GLU A 75 6.54 4.85 -33.92
N ALA A 76 5.61 3.90 -33.97
CA ALA A 76 4.58 3.65 -32.94
C ALA A 76 4.43 2.13 -32.70
N PRO A 77 5.45 1.49 -32.10
CA PRO A 77 5.47 0.05 -31.85
C PRO A 77 4.44 -0.35 -30.78
N TYR A 78 4.05 -1.62 -30.78
CA TYR A 78 3.17 -2.16 -29.74
C TYR A 78 3.91 -2.38 -28.42
N LEU A 79 3.39 -1.82 -27.33
CA LEU A 79 4.01 -1.90 -26.00
C LEU A 79 3.56 -3.16 -25.26
N VAL A 80 4.47 -4.12 -25.09
CA VAL A 80 4.24 -5.40 -24.42
C VAL A 80 4.48 -5.29 -22.92
N ASP A 81 3.47 -5.70 -22.15
CA ASP A 81 3.47 -5.85 -20.69
C ASP A 81 3.01 -7.28 -20.30
N PHE A 82 2.95 -7.57 -19.00
CA PHE A 82 2.30 -8.78 -18.49
C PHE A 82 0.78 -8.64 -18.54
N LEU A 83 0.08 -9.74 -18.87
CA LEU A 83 -1.37 -9.81 -18.73
C LEU A 83 -1.74 -9.88 -17.22
N PRO A 84 -2.97 -9.50 -16.83
CA PRO A 84 -3.39 -9.49 -15.43
C PRO A 84 -3.07 -10.80 -14.69
N ASP A 85 -3.47 -11.95 -15.23
CA ASP A 85 -3.22 -13.27 -14.61
C ASP A 85 -2.16 -14.10 -15.36
N ASP A 86 -1.08 -13.43 -15.77
CA ASP A 86 0.05 -14.06 -16.45
C ASP A 86 0.89 -14.93 -15.48
N PRO A 87 1.02 -16.26 -15.70
CA PRO A 87 1.83 -17.13 -14.86
C PRO A 87 3.34 -16.80 -14.92
N ARG A 88 3.80 -15.97 -15.87
CA ARG A 88 5.18 -15.44 -15.91
C ARG A 88 5.44 -14.31 -14.92
N ASN A 89 4.41 -13.68 -14.35
CA ASN A 89 4.63 -12.60 -13.40
C ASN A 89 5.10 -13.18 -12.05
N ALA A 90 6.40 -13.10 -11.79
CA ALA A 90 7.05 -13.60 -10.57
C ALA A 90 6.49 -13.00 -9.27
N GLN A 91 5.89 -11.81 -9.34
CA GLN A 91 5.22 -11.18 -8.18
C GLN A 91 3.84 -11.81 -7.88
N LYS A 92 3.21 -12.48 -8.84
CA LYS A 92 1.93 -13.19 -8.65
C LYS A 92 2.07 -14.68 -8.29
N TRP A 93 3.29 -15.22 -8.22
CA TRP A 93 3.52 -16.61 -7.81
C TRP A 93 3.04 -16.91 -6.38
N THR A 94 2.67 -18.17 -6.13
CA THR A 94 2.25 -18.63 -4.80
C THR A 94 3.37 -18.45 -3.78
N LYS A 95 3.01 -18.22 -2.51
CA LYS A 95 3.99 -18.06 -1.41
C LYS A 95 4.95 -19.26 -1.32
N LEU A 96 4.46 -20.47 -1.58
CA LEU A 96 5.31 -21.67 -1.63
C LEU A 96 6.36 -21.55 -2.75
N GLY A 97 5.97 -21.26 -3.99
CA GLY A 97 6.91 -21.12 -5.11
C GLY A 97 7.99 -20.06 -4.87
N LYS A 98 7.60 -18.88 -4.37
CA LYS A 98 8.56 -17.80 -4.03
C LYS A 98 9.56 -18.25 -2.96
N TRP A 99 9.10 -18.89 -1.87
CA TRP A 99 9.98 -19.40 -0.82
C TRP A 99 10.85 -20.56 -1.28
N THR A 100 10.36 -21.47 -2.12
CA THR A 100 11.16 -22.55 -2.71
C THR A 100 12.34 -21.99 -3.52
N VAL A 101 12.10 -21.03 -4.41
CA VAL A 101 13.17 -20.37 -5.18
C VAL A 101 14.15 -19.63 -4.26
N THR A 102 13.67 -18.93 -3.23
CA THR A 102 14.55 -18.28 -2.24
C THR A 102 15.42 -19.26 -1.46
N VAL A 103 14.87 -20.40 -1.04
CA VAL A 103 15.64 -21.46 -0.35
C VAL A 103 16.66 -22.09 -1.29
N ILE A 104 16.32 -22.34 -2.56
CA ILE A 104 17.30 -22.84 -3.55
C ILE A 104 18.43 -21.83 -3.76
N GLN A 105 18.12 -20.53 -3.90
CA GLN A 105 19.14 -19.48 -4.05
C GLN A 105 20.01 -19.34 -2.79
N ALA A 106 19.43 -19.52 -1.59
CA ALA A 106 20.19 -19.57 -0.35
C ALA A 106 21.12 -20.79 -0.31
N VAL A 107 20.62 -22.00 -0.56
CA VAL A 107 21.43 -23.24 -0.61
C VAL A 107 22.49 -23.18 -1.70
N ALA A 108 22.21 -22.54 -2.84
CA ALA A 108 23.19 -22.28 -3.89
C ALA A 108 24.33 -21.39 -3.39
N THR A 109 24.00 -20.26 -2.76
CA THR A 109 24.96 -19.34 -2.16
C THR A 109 25.78 -20.03 -1.05
N LEU A 110 25.14 -20.89 -0.25
CA LEU A 110 25.79 -21.72 0.77
C LEU A 110 26.79 -22.70 0.12
N ALA A 111 26.40 -23.44 -0.92
CA ALA A 111 27.26 -24.42 -1.59
C ALA A 111 28.53 -23.79 -2.17
N VAL A 112 28.40 -22.59 -2.73
CA VAL A 112 29.52 -21.78 -3.22
C VAL A 112 30.42 -21.31 -2.08
N SER A 113 29.83 -20.70 -1.04
CA SER A 113 30.61 -20.18 0.11
C SER A 113 31.28 -21.30 0.92
N PHE A 114 30.65 -22.47 1.01
CA PHE A 114 31.22 -23.73 1.51
C PHE A 114 32.40 -24.20 0.65
N SER A 115 32.25 -24.16 -0.68
CA SER A 115 33.30 -24.61 -1.60
C SER A 115 34.56 -23.74 -1.55
N SER A 116 34.47 -22.50 -1.07
CA SER A 116 35.64 -21.64 -0.86
C SER A 116 36.51 -22.05 0.34
N SER A 117 35.93 -22.72 1.34
CA SER A 117 36.58 -23.04 2.61
C SER A 117 36.81 -24.54 2.84
N ALA A 118 35.98 -25.43 2.26
CA ALA A 118 36.11 -26.88 2.47
C ALA A 118 37.47 -27.46 2.04
N TYR A 119 38.05 -26.93 0.97
CA TYR A 119 39.42 -27.26 0.51
C TYR A 119 40.49 -27.12 1.61
N SER A 120 40.31 -26.21 2.60
CA SER A 120 41.29 -26.03 3.69
C SER A 120 41.54 -27.31 4.51
N GLY A 121 40.57 -28.22 4.57
CA GLY A 121 40.71 -29.50 5.29
C GLY A 121 41.64 -30.52 4.63
N GLY A 122 41.98 -30.34 3.34
CA GLY A 122 42.87 -31.22 2.58
C GLY A 122 44.20 -30.58 2.16
N VAL A 123 44.51 -29.36 2.62
CA VAL A 123 45.73 -28.64 2.20
C VAL A 123 47.01 -29.43 2.51
N ALA A 124 47.05 -30.15 3.63
CA ALA A 124 48.19 -31.01 3.98
C ALA A 124 48.39 -32.15 2.96
N ASP A 125 47.31 -32.78 2.52
CA ASP A 125 47.36 -33.84 1.50
C ASP A 125 47.81 -33.30 0.14
N VAL A 126 47.31 -32.12 -0.26
CA VAL A 126 47.71 -31.43 -1.50
C VAL A 126 49.21 -31.09 -1.49
N MET A 127 49.73 -30.63 -0.35
CA MET A 127 51.16 -30.37 -0.17
C MET A 127 52.00 -31.64 -0.31
N ALA A 128 51.52 -32.76 0.22
CA ALA A 128 52.21 -34.05 0.17
C ALA A 128 52.14 -34.75 -1.20
N GLU A 129 51.03 -34.63 -1.93
CA GLU A 129 50.84 -35.27 -3.24
C GLU A 129 51.59 -34.54 -4.37
N PHE A 130 51.76 -33.21 -4.26
CA PHE A 130 52.45 -32.41 -5.28
C PHE A 130 53.85 -31.89 -4.87
N ASP A 131 54.34 -32.24 -3.68
CA ASP A 131 55.60 -31.77 -3.09
C ASP A 131 55.74 -30.23 -3.09
N VAL A 132 54.75 -29.54 -2.52
CA VAL A 132 54.68 -28.06 -2.51
C VAL A 132 54.62 -27.45 -1.11
N GLY A 133 55.28 -26.30 -0.96
CA GLY A 133 55.29 -25.54 0.29
C GLY A 133 53.92 -24.95 0.67
N ILE A 134 53.75 -24.69 1.98
CA ILE A 134 52.49 -24.25 2.61
C ILE A 134 51.80 -23.07 1.89
N THR A 135 52.58 -22.09 1.39
CA THR A 135 52.04 -20.92 0.67
C THR A 135 51.33 -21.33 -0.63
N VAL A 136 51.82 -22.35 -1.34
CA VAL A 136 51.22 -22.87 -2.58
C VAL A 136 50.01 -23.75 -2.27
N GLY A 137 50.05 -24.56 -1.20
CA GLY A 137 48.89 -25.31 -0.71
C GLY A 137 47.72 -24.38 -0.35
N ILE A 138 47.99 -23.32 0.43
CA ILE A 138 47.01 -22.30 0.83
C ILE A 138 46.50 -21.49 -0.38
N LEU A 139 47.31 -21.31 -1.43
CA LEU A 139 46.92 -20.57 -2.64
C LEU A 139 45.64 -21.16 -3.31
N GLY A 140 45.30 -22.42 -3.09
CA GLY A 140 44.03 -23.01 -3.54
C GLY A 140 42.78 -22.48 -2.83
N VAL A 141 42.91 -21.95 -1.60
CA VAL A 141 41.85 -21.13 -0.96
C VAL A 141 41.81 -19.77 -1.65
N SER A 142 42.94 -19.05 -1.66
CA SER A 142 43.04 -17.68 -2.17
C SER A 142 42.64 -17.55 -3.64
N MET A 143 42.95 -18.52 -4.50
CA MET A 143 42.54 -18.51 -5.92
C MET A 143 41.02 -18.64 -6.10
N PHE A 144 40.35 -19.45 -5.28
CA PHE A 144 38.88 -19.56 -5.30
C PHE A 144 38.23 -18.22 -4.87
N VAL A 145 38.82 -17.54 -3.88
CA VAL A 145 38.38 -16.21 -3.42
C VAL A 145 38.72 -15.10 -4.42
N LEU A 146 39.80 -15.23 -5.20
CA LEU A 146 40.09 -14.33 -6.31
C LEU A 146 39.04 -14.49 -7.42
N GLY A 147 38.56 -15.71 -7.64
CA GLY A 147 37.34 -15.98 -8.41
C GLY A 147 36.11 -15.25 -7.84
N PHE A 148 35.89 -15.28 -6.52
CA PHE A 148 34.83 -14.51 -5.86
C PHE A 148 34.96 -13.00 -6.03
N ALA A 149 36.18 -12.46 -6.16
CA ALA A 149 36.39 -11.04 -6.41
C ALA A 149 36.01 -10.62 -7.84
N ILE A 150 36.38 -11.45 -8.83
CA ILE A 150 36.29 -11.09 -10.26
C ILE A 150 34.94 -11.48 -10.87
N GLY A 151 34.42 -12.68 -10.58
CA GLY A 151 33.19 -13.20 -11.18
C GLY A 151 31.96 -12.29 -11.04
N PRO A 152 31.68 -11.67 -9.88
CA PRO A 152 30.49 -10.83 -9.72
C PRO A 152 30.45 -9.61 -10.64
N LEU A 153 31.63 -9.05 -11.00
CA LEU A 153 31.77 -7.94 -11.95
C LEU A 153 31.33 -8.32 -13.37
N ILE A 154 31.35 -9.62 -13.68
CA ILE A 154 30.97 -10.20 -14.97
C ILE A 154 29.51 -10.68 -14.92
N TRP A 155 29.12 -11.39 -13.87
CA TRP A 155 27.81 -12.02 -13.76
C TRP A 155 26.67 -11.07 -13.39
N ALA A 156 26.92 -9.96 -12.70
CA ALA A 156 25.86 -9.00 -12.40
C ALA A 156 25.34 -8.33 -13.70
N PRO A 157 26.17 -7.69 -14.55
CA PRO A 157 25.72 -7.12 -15.83
C PRO A 157 25.07 -8.15 -16.76
N PHE A 158 25.68 -9.34 -16.91
CA PHE A 158 25.10 -10.38 -17.78
C PHE A 158 23.71 -10.84 -17.34
N SER A 159 23.40 -10.84 -16.04
CA SER A 159 22.09 -11.25 -15.55
C SER A 159 20.96 -10.26 -15.89
N GLU A 160 21.28 -8.97 -16.03
CA GLU A 160 20.34 -7.93 -16.49
C GLU A 160 20.17 -7.91 -18.02
N MET A 161 21.16 -8.42 -18.77
CA MET A 161 21.08 -8.55 -20.22
C MET A 161 20.34 -9.82 -20.66
N TYR A 162 20.70 -10.96 -20.07
CA TYR A 162 20.29 -12.30 -20.53
C TYR A 162 19.26 -12.98 -19.64
N GLY A 163 19.01 -12.49 -18.42
CA GLY A 163 18.10 -13.07 -17.43
C GLY A 163 18.85 -13.83 -16.33
N ARG A 164 18.15 -14.12 -15.22
CA ARG A 164 18.71 -14.81 -14.06
C ARG A 164 18.81 -16.32 -14.30
N GLN A 165 17.78 -16.95 -14.89
CA GLN A 165 17.68 -18.41 -15.03
C GLN A 165 18.81 -18.96 -15.91
N LEU A 166 18.98 -18.39 -17.10
CA LEU A 166 20.01 -18.84 -18.06
C LEU A 166 21.42 -18.65 -17.50
N LEU A 167 21.65 -17.52 -16.80
CA LEU A 167 22.93 -17.26 -16.16
C LEU A 167 23.23 -18.29 -15.07
N PHE A 168 22.31 -18.51 -14.12
CA PHE A 168 22.52 -19.50 -13.06
C PHE A 168 22.71 -20.92 -13.59
N PHE A 169 21.99 -21.30 -14.65
CA PHE A 169 22.19 -22.60 -15.28
C PHE A 169 23.62 -22.78 -15.80
N ILE A 170 24.14 -21.79 -16.54
CA ILE A 170 25.48 -21.84 -17.12
C ILE A 170 26.56 -21.78 -16.02
N THR A 171 26.40 -20.89 -15.04
CA THR A 171 27.41 -20.70 -13.99
C THR A 171 27.49 -21.87 -13.02
N TYR A 172 26.37 -22.53 -12.70
CA TYR A 172 26.38 -23.73 -11.88
C TYR A 172 26.89 -24.95 -12.63
N MET A 173 26.53 -25.13 -13.90
CA MET A 173 27.13 -26.16 -14.76
C MET A 173 28.67 -26.03 -14.78
N ALA A 174 29.18 -24.80 -14.97
CA ALA A 174 30.60 -24.51 -14.98
C ALA A 174 31.26 -24.75 -13.61
N LEU A 175 30.68 -24.25 -12.51
CA LEU A 175 31.14 -24.51 -11.13
C LEU A 175 31.27 -26.01 -10.85
N THR A 176 30.23 -26.79 -11.16
CA THR A 176 30.22 -28.24 -10.95
C THR A 176 31.27 -28.93 -11.80
N ALA A 177 31.41 -28.55 -13.07
CA ALA A 177 32.43 -29.09 -13.97
C ALA A 177 33.86 -28.76 -13.51
N PHE A 178 34.11 -27.54 -13.02
CA PHE A 178 35.44 -27.14 -12.53
C PHE A 178 35.79 -27.79 -11.19
N ASN A 179 34.84 -27.97 -10.27
CA ASN A 179 35.05 -28.77 -9.05
C ASN A 179 35.33 -30.25 -9.38
N ALA A 180 34.58 -30.84 -10.33
CA ALA A 180 34.79 -32.22 -10.76
C ALA A 180 36.16 -32.40 -11.45
N ALA A 181 36.57 -31.42 -12.27
CA ALA A 181 37.89 -31.39 -12.88
C ALA A 181 39.01 -31.17 -11.84
N ALA A 182 38.78 -30.38 -10.78
CA ALA A 182 39.73 -30.19 -9.69
C ALA A 182 40.02 -31.50 -8.93
N ALA A 183 38.99 -32.32 -8.67
CA ALA A 183 39.17 -33.68 -8.16
C ALA A 183 40.03 -34.57 -9.08
N GLY A 184 40.02 -34.29 -10.39
CA GLY A 184 40.83 -34.93 -11.42
C GLY A 184 42.16 -34.23 -11.75
N ALA A 185 42.57 -33.17 -11.03
CA ALA A 185 43.75 -32.39 -11.38
C ALA A 185 45.05 -33.22 -11.29
N PRO A 186 45.91 -33.22 -12.32
CA PRO A 186 47.17 -33.96 -12.32
C PRO A 186 48.38 -33.14 -11.83
N THR A 187 48.23 -31.81 -11.68
CA THR A 187 49.28 -30.92 -11.16
C THR A 187 48.66 -29.82 -10.29
N ILE A 188 49.51 -29.17 -9.48
CA ILE A 188 49.10 -28.06 -8.62
C ILE A 188 48.64 -26.83 -9.41
N GLU A 189 49.25 -26.50 -10.55
CA GLU A 189 48.84 -25.36 -11.38
C GLU A 189 47.46 -25.60 -12.00
N ALA A 190 47.20 -26.83 -12.46
CA ALA A 190 45.89 -27.24 -12.93
C ALA A 190 44.85 -27.09 -11.81
N LEU A 191 45.14 -27.57 -10.60
CA LEU A 191 44.27 -27.42 -9.44
C LEU A 191 43.98 -25.95 -9.10
N LEU A 192 45.01 -25.10 -9.05
CA LEU A 192 44.87 -23.67 -8.76
C LEU A 192 44.03 -22.92 -9.82
N VAL A 193 44.24 -23.20 -11.11
CA VAL A 193 43.44 -22.62 -12.20
C VAL A 193 42.00 -23.12 -12.17
N LEU A 194 41.77 -24.41 -11.93
CA LEU A 194 40.44 -24.99 -11.82
C LEU A 194 39.67 -24.44 -10.62
N ARG A 195 40.33 -24.26 -9.47
CA ARG A 195 39.73 -23.62 -8.29
C ARG A 195 39.44 -22.12 -8.51
N PHE A 196 40.30 -21.40 -9.22
CA PHE A 196 40.00 -20.03 -9.65
C PHE A 196 38.75 -19.98 -10.54
N MET A 197 38.64 -20.85 -11.53
CA MET A 197 37.50 -20.90 -12.45
C MET A 197 36.22 -21.33 -11.73
N ALA A 198 36.28 -22.33 -10.84
CA ALA A 198 35.17 -22.73 -9.98
C ALA A 198 34.65 -21.56 -9.13
N GLY A 199 35.54 -20.84 -8.43
CA GLY A 199 35.17 -19.64 -7.67
C GLY A 199 34.63 -18.53 -8.57
N ALA A 200 35.22 -18.32 -9.74
CA ALA A 200 34.82 -17.28 -10.68
C ALA A 200 33.39 -17.49 -11.19
N PHE A 201 33.03 -18.68 -11.69
CA PHE A 201 31.67 -18.97 -12.14
C PHE A 201 30.70 -19.11 -10.95
N GLY A 202 31.11 -19.80 -9.88
CA GLY A 202 30.29 -20.05 -8.70
C GLY A 202 29.82 -18.78 -7.99
N SER A 203 30.60 -17.69 -8.01
CA SER A 203 30.26 -16.44 -7.32
C SER A 203 28.95 -15.75 -7.74
N SER A 204 28.33 -16.17 -8.84
CA SER A 204 27.12 -15.55 -9.41
C SER A 204 25.92 -15.31 -8.46
N PRO A 205 25.54 -16.18 -7.49
CA PRO A 205 24.43 -15.88 -6.57
C PRO A 205 24.73 -14.78 -5.56
N LEU A 206 26.01 -14.58 -5.19
CA LEU A 206 26.42 -13.58 -4.20
C LEU A 206 25.98 -12.15 -4.57
N THR A 207 25.77 -11.89 -5.86
CA THR A 207 25.13 -10.66 -6.35
C THR A 207 23.70 -10.89 -6.85
N ASN A 208 23.47 -11.96 -7.62
CA ASN A 208 22.25 -12.08 -8.40
C ASN A 208 21.04 -12.67 -7.64
N ALA A 209 21.26 -13.38 -6.53
CA ALA A 209 20.17 -13.93 -5.72
C ALA A 209 19.34 -12.84 -5.01
N GLY A 210 19.98 -11.75 -4.58
CA GLY A 210 19.27 -10.57 -4.08
C GLY A 210 18.37 -9.94 -5.16
N GLY A 211 18.82 -9.97 -6.43
CA GLY A 211 18.01 -9.60 -7.59
C GLY A 211 16.77 -10.50 -7.74
N VAL A 212 16.94 -11.83 -7.67
CA VAL A 212 15.82 -12.79 -7.71
C VAL A 212 14.80 -12.57 -6.59
N ILE A 213 15.26 -12.29 -5.36
CA ILE A 213 14.36 -11.98 -4.24
C ILE A 213 13.61 -10.65 -4.48
N ALA A 214 14.27 -9.66 -5.08
CA ALA A 214 13.62 -8.41 -5.46
C ALA A 214 12.60 -8.58 -6.60
N ASP A 215 12.90 -9.42 -7.60
CA ASP A 215 12.00 -9.74 -8.72
C ASP A 215 10.70 -10.41 -8.22
N MET A 216 10.78 -11.29 -7.21
CA MET A 216 9.63 -12.07 -6.69
C MET A 216 8.83 -11.39 -5.57
N PHE A 217 9.46 -10.67 -4.64
CA PHE A 217 8.81 -10.19 -3.41
C PHE A 217 8.50 -8.69 -3.44
N ASN A 218 7.36 -8.31 -2.84
CA ASN A 218 6.99 -6.92 -2.60
C ASN A 218 7.84 -6.32 -1.47
N ALA A 219 7.94 -4.99 -1.40
CA ALA A 219 8.85 -4.30 -0.49
C ALA A 219 8.67 -4.67 1.00
N SER A 220 7.44 -4.94 1.44
CA SER A 220 7.12 -5.45 2.78
C SER A 220 7.80 -6.78 3.09
N ASP A 221 7.71 -7.73 2.15
CA ASP A 221 8.04 -9.13 2.38
C ASP A 221 9.56 -9.38 2.22
N ARG A 222 10.22 -8.56 1.39
CA ARG A 222 11.69 -8.51 1.27
C ARG A 222 12.37 -8.32 2.63
N GLY A 223 11.74 -7.60 3.56
CA GLY A 223 12.23 -7.36 4.91
C GLY A 223 12.40 -8.62 5.78
N ILE A 224 11.81 -9.75 5.38
CA ILE A 224 12.01 -11.06 6.02
C ILE A 224 12.83 -12.00 5.12
N ALA A 225 12.57 -11.99 3.80
CA ALA A 225 13.26 -12.86 2.85
C ALA A 225 14.77 -12.56 2.74
N MET A 226 15.17 -11.28 2.69
CA MET A 226 16.58 -10.90 2.55
C MET A 226 17.45 -11.28 3.77
N PRO A 227 17.06 -11.01 5.03
CA PRO A 227 17.84 -11.45 6.20
C PRO A 227 17.97 -12.98 6.31
N LEU A 228 16.93 -13.74 5.94
CA LEU A 228 16.98 -15.21 5.98
C LEU A 228 17.91 -15.77 4.89
N PHE A 229 17.84 -15.22 3.67
CA PHE A 229 18.79 -15.54 2.60
C PHE A 229 20.25 -15.25 3.03
N ALA A 230 20.48 -14.10 3.68
CA ALA A 230 21.81 -13.65 4.08
C ALA A 230 22.52 -14.59 5.08
N MET A 231 21.83 -15.54 5.72
CA MET A 231 22.45 -16.58 6.56
C MET A 231 23.40 -17.49 5.76
N ALA A 232 23.02 -17.85 4.54
CA ALA A 232 23.71 -18.83 3.72
C ALA A 232 25.18 -18.49 3.39
N PRO A 233 25.52 -17.28 2.90
CA PRO A 233 26.91 -16.94 2.59
C PRO A 233 27.84 -16.95 3.81
N PHE A 234 27.35 -16.66 5.02
CA PHE A 234 28.18 -16.70 6.25
C PHE A 234 28.40 -18.13 6.75
N LEU A 235 27.39 -18.99 6.69
CA LEU A 235 27.47 -20.33 7.27
C LEU A 235 28.43 -21.27 6.50
N GLY A 236 28.61 -21.06 5.18
CA GLY A 236 29.54 -21.82 4.35
C GLY A 236 30.99 -21.84 4.85
N PRO A 237 31.62 -20.66 5.07
CA PRO A 237 32.93 -20.50 5.73
C PRO A 237 33.12 -21.32 7.00
N ALA A 238 32.09 -21.48 7.84
CA ALA A 238 32.19 -22.26 9.08
C ALA A 238 31.96 -23.77 8.87
N LEU A 239 31.06 -24.17 7.96
CA LEU A 239 30.79 -25.59 7.68
C LEU A 239 31.86 -26.26 6.81
N GLY A 240 32.52 -25.50 5.93
CA GLY A 240 33.52 -26.01 5.00
C GLY A 240 34.66 -26.77 5.69
N PRO A 241 35.43 -26.15 6.61
CA PRO A 241 36.56 -26.81 7.27
C PRO A 241 36.15 -28.01 8.15
N ILE A 242 34.91 -28.02 8.67
CA ILE A 242 34.38 -29.17 9.41
C ILE A 242 34.22 -30.36 8.46
N ALA A 243 33.47 -30.20 7.37
CA ALA A 243 33.25 -31.27 6.40
C ALA A 243 34.54 -31.69 5.68
N GLY A 244 35.34 -30.71 5.26
CA GLY A 244 36.63 -30.93 4.60
C GLY A 244 37.66 -31.59 5.50
N GLY A 245 37.75 -31.23 6.78
CA GLY A 245 38.70 -31.82 7.72
C GLY A 245 38.40 -33.30 7.99
N PHE A 246 37.13 -33.66 8.20
CA PHE A 246 36.74 -35.07 8.37
C PHE A 246 36.85 -35.88 7.07
N LEU A 247 36.46 -35.32 5.92
CA LEU A 247 36.52 -36.05 4.65
C LEU A 247 37.96 -36.17 4.11
N GLY A 248 38.80 -35.15 4.28
CA GLY A 248 40.23 -35.21 3.97
C GLY A 248 40.92 -36.29 4.80
N GLN A 249 40.72 -36.29 6.12
CA GLN A 249 41.27 -37.32 7.01
C GLN A 249 40.79 -38.75 6.69
N ALA A 250 39.61 -38.92 6.08
CA ALA A 250 39.04 -40.23 5.76
C ALA A 250 39.30 -40.72 4.33
N ALA A 251 39.45 -39.80 3.36
CA ALA A 251 39.46 -40.13 1.92
C ALA A 251 40.36 -39.20 1.06
N GLY A 252 41.07 -38.24 1.67
CA GLY A 252 41.98 -37.31 1.01
C GLY A 252 41.31 -36.13 0.29
N TRP A 253 42.09 -35.10 -0.01
CA TRP A 253 41.66 -33.86 -0.68
C TRP A 253 40.82 -34.06 -1.96
N ARG A 254 41.12 -35.10 -2.75
CA ARG A 254 40.42 -35.41 -4.02
C ARG A 254 38.93 -35.69 -3.79
N TRP A 255 38.57 -36.29 -2.66
CA TRP A 255 37.17 -36.49 -2.26
C TRP A 255 36.52 -35.22 -1.70
N ILE A 256 37.27 -34.25 -1.19
CA ILE A 256 36.72 -32.93 -0.83
C ILE A 256 36.27 -32.19 -2.10
N GLU A 257 37.10 -32.19 -3.15
CA GLU A 257 36.73 -31.67 -4.48
C GLU A 257 35.52 -32.43 -5.05
N GLY A 258 35.49 -33.76 -4.91
CA GLY A 258 34.34 -34.60 -5.24
C GLY A 258 33.06 -34.22 -4.49
N LEU A 259 33.13 -33.95 -3.18
CA LEU A 259 31.99 -33.47 -2.38
C LEU A 259 31.49 -32.11 -2.87
N MET A 260 32.40 -31.17 -3.16
CA MET A 260 32.04 -29.86 -3.71
C MET A 260 31.39 -29.99 -5.11
N ALA A 261 31.87 -30.90 -5.95
CA ALA A 261 31.24 -31.22 -7.23
C ALA A 261 29.84 -31.82 -7.07
N ILE A 262 29.66 -32.83 -6.20
CA ILE A 262 28.36 -33.47 -5.92
C ILE A 262 27.36 -32.45 -5.36
N PHE A 263 27.74 -31.67 -4.35
CA PHE A 263 26.86 -30.69 -3.73
C PHE A 263 26.43 -29.60 -4.71
N THR A 264 27.38 -29.01 -5.46
CA THR A 264 27.06 -28.00 -6.47
C THR A 264 26.25 -28.58 -7.63
N GLY A 265 26.50 -29.83 -8.03
CA GLY A 265 25.76 -30.54 -9.07
C GLY A 265 24.31 -30.86 -8.70
N ILE A 266 24.05 -31.26 -7.44
CA ILE A 266 22.68 -31.43 -6.93
C ILE A 266 21.94 -30.09 -6.96
N VAL A 267 22.58 -29.01 -6.50
CA VAL A 267 22.01 -27.65 -6.57
C VAL A 267 21.75 -27.23 -8.01
N TRP A 268 22.67 -27.51 -8.93
CA TRP A 268 22.53 -27.22 -10.36
C TRP A 268 21.30 -27.91 -10.96
N ILE A 269 21.17 -29.23 -10.75
CA ILE A 269 20.06 -30.04 -11.28
C ILE A 269 18.72 -29.58 -10.68
N VAL A 270 18.65 -29.41 -9.35
CA VAL A 270 17.45 -28.92 -8.68
C VAL A 270 17.09 -27.52 -9.20
N GLY A 271 18.04 -26.58 -9.24
CA GLY A 271 17.81 -25.22 -9.74
C GLY A 271 17.36 -25.20 -11.20
N ALA A 272 17.99 -25.97 -12.08
CA ALA A 272 17.61 -26.10 -13.49
C ALA A 272 16.18 -26.63 -13.67
N SER A 273 15.76 -27.56 -12.81
CA SER A 273 14.43 -28.20 -12.82
C SER A 273 13.33 -27.50 -12.03
N THR A 274 13.64 -26.41 -11.29
CA THR A 274 12.67 -25.74 -10.40
C THR A 274 12.72 -24.20 -10.37
N CYS A 275 13.75 -23.55 -10.90
CA CYS A 275 13.86 -22.09 -10.94
C CYS A 275 13.55 -21.55 -12.36
N PRO A 276 12.31 -21.17 -12.69
CA PRO A 276 11.99 -20.44 -13.90
C PRO A 276 12.53 -18.99 -13.85
N GLU A 277 12.72 -18.37 -15.01
CA GLU A 277 13.16 -16.97 -15.14
C GLU A 277 12.25 -15.99 -14.38
N THR A 278 12.86 -15.11 -13.58
CA THR A 278 12.18 -14.10 -12.74
C THR A 278 12.25 -12.70 -13.34
N TYR A 279 13.24 -12.39 -14.17
CA TYR A 279 13.57 -11.01 -14.49
C TYR A 279 12.67 -10.42 -15.58
N ALA A 280 11.69 -9.64 -15.12
CA ALA A 280 10.62 -9.04 -15.93
C ALA A 280 11.07 -8.38 -17.24
N PRO A 281 12.11 -7.51 -17.30
CA PRO A 281 12.54 -6.89 -18.55
C PRO A 281 12.96 -7.91 -19.62
N VAL A 282 13.67 -8.97 -19.24
CA VAL A 282 14.11 -10.00 -20.20
C VAL A 282 12.94 -10.87 -20.66
N LEU A 283 11.99 -11.20 -19.78
CA LEU A 283 10.74 -11.89 -20.16
C LEU A 283 9.95 -11.09 -21.20
N LEU A 284 9.71 -9.79 -20.94
CA LEU A 284 8.96 -8.92 -21.85
C LEU A 284 9.70 -8.67 -23.18
N ARG A 285 11.03 -8.47 -23.16
CA ARG A 285 11.86 -8.39 -24.39
C ARG A 285 11.76 -9.68 -25.22
N ARG A 286 11.93 -10.86 -24.59
CA ARG A 286 11.85 -12.16 -25.27
C ARG A 286 10.43 -12.43 -25.82
N ARG A 287 9.38 -11.98 -25.12
CA ARG A 287 7.99 -12.01 -25.60
C ARG A 287 7.75 -11.09 -26.79
N ALA A 288 8.11 -9.82 -26.69
CA ALA A 288 7.98 -8.84 -27.79
C ALA A 288 8.72 -9.29 -29.07
N ALA A 289 9.93 -9.85 -28.92
CA ALA A 289 10.68 -10.42 -30.04
C ALA A 289 10.02 -11.67 -30.66
N LYS A 290 9.32 -12.50 -29.87
CA LYS A 290 8.55 -13.65 -30.38
C LYS A 290 7.25 -13.19 -31.07
N LEU A 291 6.53 -12.22 -30.50
CA LEU A 291 5.34 -11.62 -31.10
C LEU A 291 5.66 -10.95 -32.44
N SER A 292 6.71 -10.11 -32.50
CA SER A 292 7.12 -9.45 -33.75
C SER A 292 7.44 -10.43 -34.88
N LYS A 293 8.05 -11.58 -34.54
CA LYS A 293 8.33 -12.66 -35.51
C LYS A 293 7.09 -13.45 -35.95
N LEU A 294 6.05 -13.52 -35.12
CA LEU A 294 4.82 -14.28 -35.41
C LEU A 294 3.78 -13.46 -36.18
N THR A 295 3.74 -12.14 -35.99
CA THR A 295 2.72 -11.26 -36.60
C THR A 295 3.29 -10.29 -37.65
N GLY A 296 4.61 -10.18 -37.78
CA GLY A 296 5.28 -9.29 -38.74
C GLY A 296 5.25 -7.79 -38.38
N LYS A 297 4.62 -7.42 -37.25
CA LYS A 297 4.53 -6.03 -36.76
C LYS A 297 5.59 -5.76 -35.68
N THR A 298 5.88 -4.50 -35.37
CA THR A 298 6.91 -4.10 -34.39
C THR A 298 6.35 -4.08 -32.96
N TYR A 299 6.96 -4.84 -32.04
CA TYR A 299 6.64 -4.83 -30.60
C TYR A 299 7.89 -4.45 -29.78
N ILE A 300 7.70 -3.67 -28.73
CA ILE A 300 8.74 -3.28 -27.75
C ILE A 300 8.22 -3.56 -26.33
N SER A 301 9.13 -3.88 -25.41
CA SER A 301 8.82 -4.02 -23.98
C SER A 301 8.52 -2.65 -23.36
N LYS A 302 7.40 -2.51 -22.65
CA LYS A 302 7.01 -1.27 -21.95
C LYS A 302 8.09 -0.76 -20.97
N LEU A 303 8.92 -1.68 -20.43
CA LEU A 303 10.04 -1.32 -19.55
C LEU A 303 11.25 -0.73 -20.29
N ASP A 304 11.28 -0.81 -21.62
CA ASP A 304 12.34 -0.29 -22.50
C ASP A 304 11.90 0.96 -23.31
N GLU A 305 10.65 1.40 -23.14
CA GLU A 305 10.11 2.59 -23.80
C GLU A 305 10.97 3.84 -23.52
N GLY A 306 11.26 4.61 -24.57
CA GLY A 306 12.10 5.82 -24.51
C GLY A 306 13.59 5.60 -24.19
N LYS A 307 14.04 4.37 -23.95
CA LYS A 307 15.44 4.08 -23.57
C LYS A 307 16.27 3.67 -24.78
N PRO A 308 17.46 4.27 -25.00
CA PRO A 308 18.35 3.82 -26.07
C PRO A 308 18.85 2.38 -25.79
N PRO A 309 19.04 1.54 -26.83
CA PRO A 309 19.49 0.16 -26.65
C PRO A 309 20.89 0.13 -26.03
N VAL A 310 20.95 -0.31 -24.77
CA VAL A 310 22.18 -0.23 -23.97
C VAL A 310 23.21 -1.22 -24.51
N ARG A 311 24.29 -0.72 -25.14
CA ARG A 311 25.35 -1.55 -25.67
C ARG A 311 26.08 -2.27 -24.52
N LEU A 312 26.40 -3.55 -24.73
CA LEU A 312 27.09 -4.39 -23.75
C LEU A 312 28.39 -3.74 -23.25
N THR A 313 29.19 -3.17 -24.16
CA THR A 313 30.41 -2.42 -23.84
C THR A 313 30.16 -1.19 -22.97
N THR A 314 29.03 -0.50 -23.14
CA THR A 314 28.63 0.64 -22.30
C THR A 314 28.22 0.17 -20.90
N GLN A 315 27.43 -0.90 -20.78
CA GLN A 315 27.05 -1.45 -19.47
C GLN A 315 28.26 -1.98 -18.72
N PHE A 316 29.14 -2.77 -19.35
CA PHE A 316 30.38 -3.24 -18.73
C PHE A 316 31.30 -2.09 -18.33
N LYS A 317 31.47 -1.06 -19.17
CA LYS A 317 32.27 0.12 -18.80
C LYS A 317 31.73 0.80 -17.54
N ILE A 318 30.41 1.03 -17.45
CA ILE A 318 29.78 1.66 -16.29
C ILE A 318 29.90 0.76 -15.05
N ALA A 319 29.57 -0.53 -15.18
CA ALA A 319 29.62 -1.50 -14.09
C ALA A 319 31.03 -1.68 -13.51
N LEU A 320 32.07 -1.62 -14.35
CA LEU A 320 33.45 -1.78 -13.93
C LEU A 320 34.07 -0.47 -13.41
N SER A 321 33.74 0.70 -13.99
CA SER A 321 34.37 1.97 -13.56
C SER A 321 33.69 2.63 -12.36
N ARG A 322 32.37 2.53 -12.23
CA ARG A 322 31.61 3.24 -11.18
C ARG A 322 31.98 2.79 -9.75
N PRO A 323 32.20 1.50 -9.45
CA PRO A 323 32.63 1.05 -8.13
C PRO A 323 33.92 1.71 -7.64
N TRP A 324 34.97 1.75 -8.48
CA TRP A 324 36.25 2.38 -8.12
C TRP A 324 36.14 3.89 -7.91
N ILE A 325 35.35 4.57 -8.75
CA ILE A 325 35.09 6.01 -8.60
C ILE A 325 34.39 6.30 -7.28
N MET A 326 33.41 5.47 -6.88
CA MET A 326 32.72 5.62 -5.59
C MET A 326 33.65 5.27 -4.42
N LEU A 327 34.41 4.17 -4.50
CA LEU A 327 35.35 3.75 -3.45
C LEU A 327 36.39 4.82 -3.10
N LEU A 328 36.86 5.58 -4.10
CA LEU A 328 37.91 6.59 -3.93
C LEU A 328 37.38 8.02 -3.72
N LYS A 329 36.15 8.35 -4.15
CA LYS A 329 35.55 9.69 -3.96
C LYS A 329 34.64 9.80 -2.74
N GLU A 330 34.07 8.71 -2.24
CA GLU A 330 33.07 8.73 -1.17
C GLU A 330 33.68 8.17 0.13
N PRO A 331 34.06 9.02 1.12
CA PRO A 331 34.76 8.57 2.32
C PRO A 331 33.97 7.51 3.13
N ILE A 332 32.64 7.57 3.12
CA ILE A 332 31.78 6.58 3.78
C ILE A 332 31.96 5.20 3.13
N VAL A 333 31.98 5.14 1.79
CA VAL A 333 32.23 3.89 1.06
C VAL A 333 33.64 3.38 1.35
N PHE A 334 34.64 4.26 1.36
CA PHE A 334 36.03 3.90 1.68
C PHE A 334 36.18 3.27 3.08
N PHE A 335 35.80 4.01 4.14
CA PHE A 335 35.98 3.58 5.53
C PHE A 335 35.12 2.36 5.90
N ILE A 336 33.94 2.20 5.31
CA ILE A 336 33.14 0.99 5.52
C ILE A 336 33.73 -0.19 4.75
N SER A 337 34.17 0.00 3.50
CA SER A 337 34.73 -1.08 2.68
C SER A 337 36.05 -1.61 3.26
N ILE A 338 36.94 -0.74 3.75
CA ILE A 338 38.19 -1.17 4.40
C ILE A 338 37.93 -1.93 5.71
N TYR A 339 36.94 -1.51 6.51
CA TYR A 339 36.57 -2.23 7.73
C TYR A 339 35.98 -3.61 7.40
N MET A 340 35.04 -3.68 6.44
CA MET A 340 34.51 -4.96 5.93
C MET A 340 35.62 -5.85 5.35
N ALA A 341 36.64 -5.27 4.73
CA ALA A 341 37.77 -6.00 4.14
C ALA A 341 38.69 -6.59 5.20
N ILE A 342 39.03 -5.83 6.25
CA ILE A 342 39.83 -6.30 7.39
C ILE A 342 39.14 -7.50 8.07
N ILE A 343 37.89 -7.35 8.51
CA ILE A 343 37.19 -8.39 9.29
C ILE A 343 36.94 -9.67 8.47
N TYR A 344 36.64 -9.54 7.17
CA TYR A 344 36.48 -10.68 6.28
C TYR A 344 37.84 -11.31 5.89
N GLY A 345 38.89 -10.50 5.83
CA GLY A 345 40.28 -10.96 5.78
C GLY A 345 40.61 -11.85 6.97
N THR A 346 40.31 -11.42 8.20
CA THR A 346 40.48 -12.24 9.42
C THR A 346 39.70 -13.56 9.34
N LEU A 347 38.45 -13.54 8.86
CA LEU A 347 37.66 -14.77 8.72
C LEU A 347 38.34 -15.80 7.79
N PHE A 348 38.99 -15.35 6.71
CA PHE A 348 39.76 -16.24 5.83
C PHE A 348 41.13 -16.59 6.40
N MET A 349 41.73 -15.70 7.18
CA MET A 349 42.95 -15.95 7.96
C MET A 349 42.79 -17.16 8.89
N CYS A 350 41.60 -17.37 9.47
CA CYS A 350 41.28 -18.53 10.30
C CYS A 350 41.57 -19.88 9.59
N PHE A 351 41.43 -19.97 8.26
CA PHE A 351 41.70 -21.22 7.52
C PHE A 351 43.18 -21.63 7.52
N ALA A 352 44.10 -20.69 7.74
CA ALA A 352 45.52 -20.96 7.95
C ALA A 352 45.89 -20.97 9.45
N ALA A 353 45.31 -20.06 10.23
CA ALA A 353 45.61 -19.91 11.66
C ALA A 353 45.08 -21.07 12.54
N PHE A 354 43.89 -21.61 12.25
CA PHE A 354 43.31 -22.69 13.08
C PHE A 354 44.07 -24.02 12.93
N PRO A 355 44.53 -24.45 11.73
CA PRO A 355 45.50 -25.54 11.61
C PRO A 355 46.78 -25.32 12.45
N ILE A 356 47.36 -24.11 12.42
CA ILE A 356 48.57 -23.81 13.22
C ILE A 356 48.27 -23.90 14.73
N VAL A 357 47.15 -23.32 15.20
CA VAL A 357 46.79 -23.32 16.62
C VAL A 357 46.38 -24.70 17.14
N PHE A 358 45.48 -25.39 16.45
CA PHE A 358 44.85 -26.61 16.97
C PHE A 358 45.52 -27.89 16.46
N GLN A 359 45.93 -27.96 15.19
CA GLN A 359 46.55 -29.18 14.64
C GLN A 359 48.04 -29.22 14.98
N GLN A 360 48.80 -28.15 14.69
CA GLN A 360 50.23 -28.10 15.01
C GLN A 360 50.47 -27.82 16.51
N GLY A 361 49.80 -26.80 17.07
CA GLY A 361 49.99 -26.38 18.47
C GLY A 361 49.37 -27.29 19.55
N ARG A 362 48.42 -28.17 19.20
CA ARG A 362 47.77 -29.12 20.14
C ARG A 362 47.72 -30.57 19.66
N GLY A 363 48.29 -30.89 18.49
CA GLY A 363 48.31 -32.25 17.94
C GLY A 363 46.94 -32.79 17.48
N TRP A 364 45.95 -31.94 17.24
CA TRP A 364 44.62 -32.39 16.82
C TRP A 364 44.61 -32.88 15.36
N SER A 365 43.92 -33.99 15.10
CA SER A 365 43.72 -34.47 13.72
C SER A 365 42.88 -33.49 12.87
N PRO A 366 42.97 -33.52 11.53
CA PRO A 366 42.31 -32.53 10.67
C PRO A 366 40.81 -32.37 10.91
N GLY A 367 40.05 -33.45 11.12
CA GLY A 367 38.62 -33.38 11.45
C GLY A 367 38.32 -32.71 12.79
N ILE A 368 39.09 -33.04 13.83
CA ILE A 368 38.95 -32.44 15.17
C ILE A 368 39.39 -30.96 15.15
N GLY A 369 40.45 -30.62 14.41
CA GLY A 369 40.85 -29.24 14.13
C GLY A 369 39.76 -28.45 13.40
N GLY A 370 39.05 -29.08 12.46
CA GLY A 370 37.90 -28.50 11.78
C GLY A 370 36.76 -28.09 12.73
N LEU A 371 36.55 -28.82 13.83
CA LEU A 371 35.52 -28.48 14.83
C LEU A 371 35.77 -27.13 15.55
N ALA A 372 36.97 -26.54 15.48
CA ALA A 372 37.20 -25.19 15.98
C ALA A 372 36.30 -24.12 15.30
N PHE A 373 35.88 -24.36 14.05
CA PHE A 373 34.94 -23.51 13.32
C PHE A 373 33.49 -23.58 13.82
N THR A 374 33.15 -24.52 14.72
CA THR A 374 31.82 -24.55 15.37
C THR A 374 31.55 -23.30 16.20
N GLY A 375 32.56 -22.73 16.87
CA GLY A 375 32.43 -21.44 17.54
C GLY A 375 32.05 -20.32 16.58
N ILE A 376 32.65 -20.32 15.39
CA ILE A 376 32.33 -19.37 14.31
C ILE A 376 30.88 -19.54 13.82
N ALA A 377 30.43 -20.79 13.62
CA ALA A 377 29.04 -21.07 13.24
C ALA A 377 28.02 -20.59 14.30
N VAL A 378 28.29 -20.84 15.58
CA VAL A 378 27.42 -20.46 16.70
C VAL A 378 27.32 -18.94 16.84
N GLY A 379 28.45 -18.21 16.78
CA GLY A 379 28.43 -16.75 16.85
C GLY A 379 27.70 -16.09 15.67
N MET A 380 27.91 -16.60 14.45
CA MET A 380 27.13 -16.18 13.27
C MET A 380 25.62 -16.39 13.46
N PHE A 381 25.21 -17.55 13.97
CA PHE A 381 23.79 -17.86 14.19
C PHE A 381 23.15 -16.95 15.25
N LEU A 382 23.85 -16.70 16.36
CA LEU A 382 23.39 -15.77 17.41
C LEU A 382 23.28 -14.32 16.90
N ALA A 383 24.24 -13.87 16.09
CA ALA A 383 24.18 -12.55 15.46
C ALA A 383 23.00 -12.40 14.49
N VAL A 384 22.67 -13.43 13.70
CA VAL A 384 21.47 -13.43 12.86
C VAL A 384 20.19 -13.33 13.69
N LEU A 385 20.08 -14.11 14.78
CA LEU A 385 18.91 -14.03 15.68
C LEU A 385 18.78 -12.62 16.30
N GLY A 386 19.90 -12.00 16.68
CA GLY A 386 19.95 -10.61 17.12
C GLY A 386 19.49 -9.62 16.05
N ALA A 387 19.93 -9.79 14.81
CA ALA A 387 19.53 -8.94 13.68
C ALA A 387 18.02 -9.11 13.33
N LEU A 388 17.48 -10.33 13.41
CA LEU A 388 16.04 -10.59 13.25
C LEU A 388 15.21 -9.97 14.38
N TRP A 389 15.76 -9.84 15.59
CA TRP A 389 15.14 -9.11 16.69
C TRP A 389 15.20 -7.59 16.45
N ASP A 390 16.37 -7.05 16.06
CA ASP A 390 16.54 -5.62 15.78
C ASP A 390 15.70 -5.13 14.58
N ASN A 391 15.43 -5.99 13.61
CA ASN A 391 14.53 -5.67 12.51
C ASN A 391 13.14 -5.21 13.00
N LYS A 392 12.66 -5.71 14.15
CA LYS A 392 11.41 -5.25 14.81
C LYS A 392 11.51 -3.81 15.35
N ARG A 393 12.71 -3.36 15.75
CA ARG A 393 12.99 -1.96 16.10
C ARG A 393 13.02 -1.12 14.82
N TYR A 394 13.73 -1.57 13.79
CA TYR A 394 13.80 -0.87 12.51
C TYR A 394 12.41 -0.65 11.89
N THR A 395 11.57 -1.69 11.76
CA THR A 395 10.22 -1.55 11.21
C THR A 395 9.33 -0.61 12.03
N ARG A 396 9.46 -0.62 13.37
CA ARG A 396 8.73 0.29 14.28
C ARG A 396 9.16 1.76 14.11
N ILE A 397 10.41 2.02 13.75
CA ILE A 397 10.91 3.36 13.46
C ILE A 397 10.46 3.79 12.06
N ALA A 398 10.65 2.93 11.05
CA ALA A 398 10.18 3.18 9.68
C ALA A 398 8.68 3.49 9.63
N SER A 399 7.84 2.75 10.36
CA SER A 399 6.39 3.00 10.44
C SER A 399 6.01 4.32 11.13
N LYS A 400 6.90 4.90 11.95
CA LYS A 400 6.70 6.24 12.54
C LYS A 400 7.14 7.36 11.59
N SER A 401 8.13 7.10 10.75
CA SER A 401 8.67 8.04 9.75
C SER A 401 8.03 7.90 8.37
N GLY A 402 6.71 7.66 8.32
CA GLY A 402 5.95 7.58 7.05
C GLY A 402 6.37 6.45 6.10
N GLY A 403 7.09 5.44 6.58
CA GLY A 403 7.66 4.34 5.78
C GLY A 403 9.15 4.50 5.45
N VAL A 404 9.75 5.68 5.67
CA VAL A 404 11.15 5.99 5.32
C VAL A 404 11.96 6.27 6.58
N ALA A 405 12.74 5.29 7.02
CA ALA A 405 13.69 5.49 8.12
C ALA A 405 15.00 6.14 7.62
N ALA A 406 15.58 7.04 8.41
CA ALA A 406 16.94 7.53 8.18
C ALA A 406 17.92 6.33 8.17
N PRO A 407 18.83 6.19 7.17
CA PRO A 407 19.72 5.04 7.05
C PRO A 407 20.58 4.77 8.28
N GLU A 408 20.96 5.81 9.02
CA GLU A 408 21.72 5.76 10.28
C GLU A 408 21.03 4.89 11.36
N VAL A 409 19.71 4.66 11.26
CA VAL A 409 18.93 3.74 12.10
C VAL A 409 19.40 2.28 11.96
N ARG A 410 20.12 1.92 10.89
CA ARG A 410 20.75 0.60 10.67
C ARG A 410 22.02 0.36 11.50
N LEU A 411 22.66 1.40 12.02
CA LEU A 411 23.99 1.33 12.63
C LEU A 411 24.09 0.77 14.08
N PRO A 412 23.04 0.78 14.94
CA PRO A 412 23.18 0.28 16.32
C PRO A 412 23.68 -1.17 16.47
N PRO A 413 23.29 -2.16 15.64
CA PRO A 413 23.89 -3.50 15.69
C PRO A 413 25.35 -3.52 15.23
N ALA A 414 25.77 -2.66 14.29
CA ALA A 414 27.19 -2.52 13.93
C ALA A 414 28.01 -1.94 15.09
N ILE A 415 27.44 -1.04 15.90
CA ILE A 415 28.09 -0.54 17.12
C ILE A 415 28.34 -1.70 18.10
N VAL A 416 27.33 -2.53 18.38
CA VAL A 416 27.51 -3.74 19.22
C VAL A 416 28.56 -4.68 18.62
N GLY A 417 28.47 -4.98 17.31
CA GLY A 417 29.41 -5.86 16.63
C GLY A 417 30.86 -5.34 16.64
N SER A 418 31.06 -4.02 16.54
CA SER A 418 32.38 -3.38 16.57
C SER A 418 33.08 -3.44 17.92
N ILE A 419 32.32 -3.62 19.01
CA ILE A 419 32.86 -3.91 20.35
C ILE A 419 33.16 -5.41 20.49
N LEU A 420 32.27 -6.29 19.98
CA LEU A 420 32.43 -7.75 20.07
C LEU A 420 33.64 -8.29 19.27
N LEU A 421 33.98 -7.65 18.14
CA LEU A 421 35.12 -8.02 17.29
C LEU A 421 36.47 -8.05 18.05
N PRO A 422 37.02 -6.92 18.52
CA PRO A 422 38.31 -6.92 19.21
C PRO A 422 38.25 -7.71 20.53
N ILE A 423 37.11 -7.75 21.22
CA ILE A 423 36.94 -8.63 22.40
C ILE A 423 37.17 -10.10 22.01
N GLY A 424 36.51 -10.59 20.95
CA GLY A 424 36.66 -11.97 20.49
C GLY A 424 38.06 -12.29 19.95
N GLU A 425 38.65 -11.37 19.19
CA GLU A 425 39.98 -11.55 18.60
C GLU A 425 41.09 -11.52 19.66
N PHE A 426 41.08 -10.57 20.61
CA PHE A 426 42.05 -10.59 21.73
C PHE A 426 41.81 -11.78 22.68
N TRP A 427 40.56 -12.16 22.95
CA TRP A 427 40.25 -13.35 23.75
C TRP A 427 40.83 -14.60 23.08
N PHE A 428 40.60 -14.81 21.79
CA PHE A 428 41.23 -15.91 21.04
C PHE A 428 42.76 -15.83 21.11
N ALA A 429 43.34 -14.66 20.83
CA ALA A 429 44.79 -14.47 20.74
C ALA A 429 45.53 -14.86 22.03
N TRP A 430 44.99 -14.52 23.20
CA TRP A 430 45.63 -14.81 24.50
C TRP A 430 45.15 -16.10 25.16
N THR A 431 44.28 -16.89 24.50
CA THR A 431 43.79 -18.19 25.03
C THR A 431 43.98 -19.37 24.07
N ASN A 432 44.56 -19.15 22.89
CA ASN A 432 44.82 -20.17 21.88
C ASN A 432 45.88 -21.21 22.28
N GLY A 433 46.86 -20.83 23.12
CA GLY A 433 47.99 -21.66 23.54
C GLY A 433 47.61 -22.96 24.28
N PRO A 434 48.44 -24.02 24.19
CA PRO A 434 48.10 -25.37 24.64
C PRO A 434 47.76 -25.45 26.14
N GLU A 435 48.42 -24.63 26.96
CA GLU A 435 48.23 -24.50 28.42
C GLU A 435 46.77 -24.26 28.85
N ILE A 436 45.98 -23.61 28.00
CA ILE A 436 44.61 -23.17 28.29
C ILE A 436 43.62 -24.14 27.65
N HIS A 437 42.53 -24.48 28.36
CA HIS A 437 41.51 -25.40 27.84
C HIS A 437 40.88 -24.85 26.55
N TRP A 438 40.93 -25.65 25.49
CA TRP A 438 40.61 -25.29 24.11
C TRP A 438 39.29 -24.53 23.92
N VAL A 439 38.27 -24.86 24.72
CA VAL A 439 36.93 -24.24 24.63
C VAL A 439 36.96 -22.73 24.82
N VAL A 440 37.92 -22.20 25.60
CA VAL A 440 38.04 -20.77 25.91
C VAL A 440 38.37 -19.98 24.63
N SER A 441 39.25 -20.51 23.78
CA SER A 441 39.59 -19.89 22.50
C SER A 441 38.45 -20.00 21.47
N ILE A 442 37.74 -21.13 21.44
CA ILE A 442 36.55 -21.31 20.56
C ILE A 442 35.42 -20.34 20.96
N ILE A 443 35.24 -20.05 22.26
CA ILE A 443 34.31 -19.01 22.73
C ILE A 443 34.74 -17.63 22.21
N GLY A 444 36.04 -17.27 22.27
CA GLY A 444 36.57 -16.04 21.67
C GLY A 444 36.24 -15.93 20.17
N ALA A 445 36.42 -17.01 19.40
CA ALA A 445 36.02 -17.09 18.00
C ALA A 445 34.50 -16.94 17.79
N GLY A 446 33.68 -17.33 18.77
CA GLY A 446 32.24 -17.06 18.83
C GLY A 446 31.90 -15.57 18.99
N PHE A 447 32.64 -14.84 19.82
CA PHE A 447 32.48 -13.38 19.96
C PHE A 447 32.90 -12.63 18.68
N PHE A 448 34.05 -13.01 18.10
CA PHE A 448 34.52 -12.49 16.81
C PHE A 448 33.50 -12.70 15.68
N SER A 449 33.02 -13.94 15.53
CA SER A 449 32.08 -14.33 14.47
C SER A 449 30.67 -13.73 14.62
N SER A 450 30.23 -13.46 15.86
CA SER A 450 29.05 -12.64 16.11
C SER A 450 29.30 -11.19 15.69
N GLY A 451 30.45 -10.62 16.07
CA GLY A 451 30.84 -9.25 15.76
C GLY A 451 30.91 -8.94 14.26
N ILE A 452 31.63 -9.75 13.48
CA ILE A 452 31.73 -9.63 12.01
C ILE A 452 30.34 -9.67 11.35
N THR A 453 29.47 -10.58 11.80
CA THR A 453 28.14 -10.77 11.19
C THR A 453 27.24 -9.55 11.42
N LEU A 454 27.23 -9.01 12.65
CA LEU A 454 26.49 -7.79 12.96
C LEU A 454 27.03 -6.57 12.20
N VAL A 455 28.35 -6.37 12.19
CA VAL A 455 28.99 -5.27 11.46
C VAL A 455 28.71 -5.35 9.96
N PHE A 456 28.92 -6.52 9.34
CA PHE A 456 28.71 -6.73 7.91
C PHE A 456 27.26 -6.45 7.51
N LEU A 457 26.29 -7.06 8.20
CA LEU A 457 24.86 -6.89 7.87
C LEU A 457 24.41 -5.44 8.05
N SER A 458 24.73 -4.80 9.18
CA SER A 458 24.31 -3.41 9.44
C SER A 458 24.98 -2.41 8.51
N LEU A 459 26.29 -2.53 8.26
CA LEU A 459 26.99 -1.61 7.37
C LEU A 459 26.64 -1.84 5.89
N SER A 460 26.31 -3.08 5.47
CA SER A 460 25.82 -3.35 4.10
C SER A 460 24.46 -2.69 3.87
N ASN A 461 23.53 -2.83 4.83
CA ASN A 461 22.24 -2.16 4.78
C ASN A 461 22.38 -0.63 4.85
N TYR A 462 23.34 -0.11 5.63
CA TYR A 462 23.63 1.33 5.67
C TYR A 462 24.13 1.85 4.32
N LEU A 463 25.01 1.11 3.62
CA LEU A 463 25.47 1.48 2.27
C LEU A 463 24.33 1.43 1.25
N ILE A 464 23.44 0.43 1.30
CA ILE A 464 22.26 0.35 0.42
C ILE A 464 21.35 1.56 0.64
N ASP A 465 20.93 1.79 1.88
CA ASP A 465 19.96 2.83 2.23
C ASP A 465 20.56 4.25 2.10
N SER A 466 21.90 4.39 2.17
CA SER A 466 22.59 5.68 1.94
C SER A 466 22.77 6.05 0.47
N TYR A 467 22.81 5.05 -0.42
CA TYR A 467 23.14 5.20 -1.84
C TYR A 467 22.09 4.55 -2.75
N VAL A 468 20.79 4.68 -2.43
CA VAL A 468 19.68 3.89 -3.04
C VAL A 468 19.78 3.69 -4.56
N ILE A 469 19.98 4.76 -5.34
CA ILE A 469 20.10 4.70 -6.82
C ILE A 469 21.42 4.09 -7.34
N TYR A 470 22.41 3.93 -6.47
CA TYR A 470 23.78 3.47 -6.75
C TYR A 470 24.21 2.26 -5.92
N ALA A 471 23.30 1.68 -5.12
CA ALA A 471 23.59 0.65 -4.12
C ALA A 471 24.35 -0.54 -4.72
N ALA A 472 24.00 -0.98 -5.92
CA ALA A 472 24.71 -2.07 -6.62
C ALA A 472 26.19 -1.74 -6.90
N SER A 473 26.52 -0.50 -7.28
CA SER A 473 27.91 -0.09 -7.53
C SER A 473 28.71 0.05 -6.23
N VAL A 474 28.07 0.52 -5.15
CA VAL A 474 28.69 0.66 -3.83
C VAL A 474 28.92 -0.70 -3.16
N LEU A 475 27.96 -1.63 -3.27
CA LEU A 475 28.13 -3.01 -2.83
C LEU A 475 29.21 -3.74 -3.63
N ALA A 476 29.28 -3.54 -4.96
CA ALA A 476 30.35 -4.10 -5.78
C ALA A 476 31.74 -3.59 -5.36
N ALA A 477 31.87 -2.28 -5.06
CA ALA A 477 33.11 -1.69 -4.58
C ALA A 477 33.61 -2.35 -3.28
N SER A 478 32.71 -2.44 -2.29
CA SER A 478 32.99 -3.12 -1.02
C SER A 478 33.33 -4.61 -1.25
N ALA A 479 32.55 -5.32 -2.06
CA ALA A 479 32.75 -6.74 -2.31
C ALA A 479 34.11 -7.05 -2.97
N VAL A 480 34.59 -6.21 -3.90
CA VAL A 480 35.91 -6.37 -4.52
C VAL A 480 37.02 -6.14 -3.50
N LEU A 481 37.04 -4.99 -2.81
CA LEU A 481 38.09 -4.68 -1.82
C LEU A 481 38.14 -5.74 -0.71
N ARG A 482 36.96 -6.16 -0.24
CA ARG A 482 36.80 -7.21 0.77
C ARG A 482 37.33 -8.56 0.31
N SER A 483 37.07 -8.94 -0.93
CA SER A 483 37.54 -10.23 -1.45
C SER A 483 39.05 -10.21 -1.66
N LEU A 484 39.65 -9.10 -2.10
CA LEU A 484 41.10 -8.94 -2.20
C LEU A 484 41.81 -9.12 -0.85
N PHE A 485 41.24 -8.64 0.25
CA PHE A 485 41.80 -8.88 1.59
C PHE A 485 41.72 -10.37 1.99
N ALA A 486 40.61 -11.05 1.70
CA ALA A 486 40.47 -12.49 1.93
C ALA A 486 41.34 -13.37 1.00
N VAL A 487 41.76 -12.87 -0.17
CA VAL A 487 42.82 -13.49 -0.99
C VAL A 487 44.18 -13.36 -0.30
N ALA A 488 44.50 -12.17 0.23
CA ALA A 488 45.83 -11.84 0.75
C ALA A 488 46.12 -12.40 2.16
N PHE A 489 45.16 -12.32 3.09
CA PHE A 489 45.39 -12.66 4.50
C PHE A 489 45.90 -14.09 4.73
N PRO A 490 45.35 -15.15 4.10
CA PRO A 490 45.87 -16.51 4.25
C PRO A 490 47.33 -16.66 3.81
N LEU A 491 47.76 -15.96 2.75
CA LEU A 491 49.07 -16.15 2.11
C LEU A 491 50.25 -15.70 3.01
N PHE A 492 50.06 -14.66 3.82
CA PHE A 492 51.09 -14.22 4.79
C PHE A 492 50.91 -14.84 6.19
N THR A 493 49.80 -15.56 6.46
CA THR A 493 49.48 -16.07 7.80
C THR A 493 50.58 -16.99 8.33
N SER A 494 51.07 -17.95 7.55
CA SER A 494 52.06 -18.92 8.02
C SER A 494 53.39 -18.27 8.44
N TYR A 495 53.88 -17.29 7.67
CA TYR A 495 55.08 -16.52 8.01
C TYR A 495 54.83 -15.68 9.28
N MET A 496 53.71 -14.96 9.31
CA MET A 496 53.35 -14.09 10.44
C MET A 496 53.21 -14.86 11.77
N TYR A 497 52.70 -16.11 11.73
CA TYR A 497 52.61 -16.98 12.91
C TYR A 497 53.96 -17.61 13.30
N ALA A 498 54.88 -17.81 12.35
CA ALA A 498 56.24 -18.26 12.64
C ALA A 498 57.08 -17.15 13.31
N ASP A 499 57.02 -15.93 12.77
CA ASP A 499 57.87 -14.81 13.21
C ASP A 499 57.40 -14.15 14.52
N LEU A 500 56.08 -14.03 14.73
CA LEU A 500 55.49 -13.38 15.91
C LEU A 500 54.99 -14.37 16.97
N GLY A 501 54.87 -15.65 16.63
CA GLY A 501 54.25 -16.66 17.50
C GLY A 501 52.73 -16.51 17.65
N ILE A 502 52.08 -17.57 18.13
CA ILE A 502 50.61 -17.73 18.09
C ILE A 502 49.82 -16.59 18.77
N HIS A 503 50.35 -15.94 19.81
CA HIS A 503 49.66 -14.89 20.56
C HIS A 503 49.70 -13.52 19.87
N TRP A 504 50.91 -13.04 19.53
CA TRP A 504 51.06 -11.75 18.85
C TRP A 504 50.55 -11.80 17.42
N ALA A 505 50.77 -12.91 16.70
CA ALA A 505 50.21 -13.09 15.37
C ALA A 505 48.67 -13.00 15.37
N SER A 506 48.01 -13.68 16.31
CA SER A 506 46.54 -13.58 16.47
C SER A 506 46.07 -12.19 16.94
N SER A 507 46.95 -11.38 17.55
CA SER A 507 46.63 -10.02 18.00
C SER A 507 46.68 -8.98 16.89
N VAL A 508 47.40 -9.22 15.78
CA VAL A 508 47.47 -8.29 14.63
C VAL A 508 46.08 -7.92 14.08
N PRO A 509 45.19 -8.86 13.72
CA PRO A 509 43.83 -8.51 13.28
C PRO A 509 43.02 -7.81 14.38
N ALA A 510 43.19 -8.17 15.65
CA ALA A 510 42.50 -7.52 16.78
C ALA A 510 42.83 -6.02 16.88
N PHE A 511 44.09 -5.63 16.66
CA PHE A 511 44.49 -4.21 16.59
C PHE A 511 43.89 -3.49 15.36
N LEU A 512 43.79 -4.17 14.21
CA LEU A 512 43.16 -3.58 13.00
C LEU A 512 41.65 -3.40 13.16
N ALA A 513 40.95 -4.36 13.78
CA ALA A 513 39.54 -4.24 14.12
C ALA A 513 39.29 -3.15 15.18
N LEU A 514 40.15 -3.06 16.20
CA LEU A 514 40.12 -2.00 17.21
C LEU A 514 40.32 -0.61 16.60
N ALA A 515 41.23 -0.46 15.62
CA ALA A 515 41.43 0.80 14.90
C ALA A 515 40.20 1.21 14.06
N CYS A 516 39.41 0.24 13.57
CA CYS A 516 38.18 0.50 12.82
C CYS A 516 36.93 0.66 13.72
N MET A 517 36.99 0.23 14.98
CA MET A 517 35.88 0.26 15.94
C MET A 517 35.20 1.63 16.09
N PRO A 518 35.87 2.79 15.97
CA PRO A 518 35.18 4.10 16.00
C PRO A 518 34.25 4.39 14.80
N PHE A 519 34.42 3.74 13.64
CA PHE A 519 33.71 4.14 12.41
C PHE A 519 32.17 4.04 12.52
N PRO A 520 31.56 2.96 13.06
CA PRO A 520 30.10 2.90 13.24
C PRO A 520 29.56 3.99 14.19
N PHE A 521 30.29 4.36 15.24
CA PHE A 521 29.90 5.44 16.15
C PHE A 521 29.96 6.81 15.45
N LEU A 522 31.02 7.06 14.68
CA LEU A 522 31.18 8.30 13.92
C LEU A 522 30.09 8.45 12.86
N PHE A 523 29.76 7.39 12.11
CA PHE A 523 28.66 7.43 11.14
C PHE A 523 27.28 7.48 11.80
N TRP A 524 27.09 6.91 13.00
CA TRP A 524 25.82 7.05 13.72
C TRP A 524 25.58 8.47 14.24
N LYS A 525 26.64 9.19 14.67
CA LYS A 525 26.53 10.57 15.18
C LYS A 525 26.66 11.66 14.11
N TYR A 526 27.37 11.41 13.02
CA TYR A 526 27.71 12.41 12.00
C TYR A 526 27.38 11.98 10.55
N GLY A 527 26.81 10.80 10.32
CA GLY A 527 26.57 10.21 9.00
C GLY A 527 25.88 11.15 8.01
N GLU A 528 24.73 11.70 8.38
CA GLU A 528 23.99 12.70 7.60
C GLU A 528 24.88 13.88 7.16
N LYS A 529 25.63 14.48 8.10
CA LYS A 529 26.52 15.63 7.83
C LYS A 529 27.72 15.30 6.96
N ILE A 530 28.13 14.03 6.90
CA ILE A 530 29.16 13.54 5.99
C ILE A 530 28.53 13.28 4.61
N ARG A 531 27.42 12.54 4.55
CA ARG A 531 26.68 12.21 3.32
C ARG A 531 26.28 13.43 2.50
N MET A 532 25.75 14.47 3.14
CA MET A 532 25.33 15.70 2.45
C MET A 532 26.52 16.52 1.89
N LYS A 533 27.77 16.13 2.19
CA LYS A 533 28.99 16.67 1.56
C LYS A 533 29.55 15.76 0.47
N CYS A 534 29.03 14.54 0.29
CA CYS A 534 29.52 13.58 -0.69
C CYS A 534 28.61 13.57 -1.93
N GLN A 535 29.21 13.60 -3.12
CA GLN A 535 28.51 13.87 -4.37
C GLN A 535 27.41 12.83 -4.67
N PHE A 536 27.74 11.55 -4.59
CA PHE A 536 26.82 10.48 -4.96
C PHE A 536 25.78 10.20 -3.86
N ALA A 537 26.10 10.47 -2.60
CA ALA A 537 25.15 10.35 -1.48
C ALA A 537 24.11 11.50 -1.48
N ALA A 538 24.54 12.73 -1.75
CA ALA A 538 23.65 13.89 -1.87
C ALA A 538 22.71 13.76 -3.08
N GLU A 539 23.22 13.35 -4.25
CA GLU A 539 22.39 13.08 -5.44
C GLU A 539 21.35 11.97 -5.16
N ALA A 540 21.76 10.88 -4.50
CA ALA A 540 20.84 9.81 -4.12
C ALA A 540 19.75 10.27 -3.14
N ALA A 541 20.09 11.14 -2.18
CA ALA A 541 19.14 11.74 -1.26
C ALA A 541 18.17 12.71 -1.96
N GLU A 542 18.65 13.53 -2.89
CA GLU A 542 17.83 14.46 -3.67
C GLU A 542 16.84 13.73 -4.60
N VAL A 543 17.30 12.66 -5.27
CA VAL A 543 16.44 11.82 -6.12
C VAL A 543 15.40 11.08 -5.27
N LEU A 544 15.79 10.54 -4.10
CA LEU A 544 14.85 9.93 -3.17
C LEU A 544 13.82 10.95 -2.66
N ALA A 545 14.24 12.16 -2.30
CA ALA A 545 13.35 13.25 -1.88
C ALA A 545 12.37 13.64 -3.00
N LYS A 546 12.81 13.68 -4.28
CA LYS A 546 11.94 13.91 -5.44
C LYS A 546 10.94 12.77 -5.63
N MET A 547 11.36 11.51 -5.51
CA MET A 547 10.46 10.35 -5.58
C MET A 547 9.42 10.37 -4.44
N LEU A 548 9.84 10.71 -3.23
CA LEU A 548 8.96 10.84 -2.07
C LEU A 548 8.04 12.05 -2.15
N ALA A 549 8.46 13.16 -2.76
CA ALA A 549 7.61 14.30 -3.04
C ALA A 549 6.52 13.95 -4.08
N VAL A 550 6.87 13.20 -5.13
CA VAL A 550 5.88 12.68 -6.11
C VAL A 550 4.93 11.67 -5.44
N GLN A 551 5.43 10.79 -4.58
CA GLN A 551 4.56 9.88 -3.81
C GLN A 551 3.67 10.63 -2.80
N ALA A 552 4.19 11.66 -2.14
CA ALA A 552 3.43 12.52 -1.23
C ALA A 552 2.32 13.25 -1.97
N LEU A 553 2.60 13.85 -3.14
CA LEU A 553 1.61 14.46 -4.04
C LEU A 553 0.54 13.48 -4.54
N SER A 554 0.85 12.18 -4.60
CA SER A 554 -0.13 11.11 -4.87
C SER A 554 -0.82 10.56 -3.61
N SER A 555 -0.44 11.02 -2.41
CA SER A 555 -1.07 10.59 -1.15
C SER A 555 -2.32 11.43 -0.85
N PRO A 556 -3.42 10.85 -0.36
CA PRO A 556 -4.64 11.61 -0.02
C PRO A 556 -4.43 12.71 1.03
N SER A 557 -3.35 12.63 1.81
CA SER A 557 -3.02 13.53 2.91
C SER A 557 -2.31 14.82 2.52
N SER A 558 -1.62 14.91 1.37
CA SER A 558 -0.93 16.15 0.98
C SER A 558 -1.86 17.20 0.39
N PHE A 559 -3.06 16.80 -0.06
CA PHE A 559 -4.03 17.69 -0.70
C PHE A 559 -4.55 18.80 0.21
N TYR A 560 -4.41 18.65 1.53
CA TYR A 560 -4.84 19.65 2.52
C TYR A 560 -3.77 20.68 2.90
N THR A 561 -2.48 20.44 2.62
CA THR A 561 -1.39 21.36 3.00
C THR A 561 -0.82 22.17 1.83
N ALA A 562 -1.41 22.07 0.64
CA ALA A 562 -0.95 22.74 -0.58
C ALA A 562 -1.57 24.14 -0.81
N ASN A 563 -2.60 24.54 -0.05
CA ASN A 563 -3.34 25.79 -0.30
C ASN A 563 -2.67 27.05 0.29
N ASP A 564 -1.86 26.92 1.35
CA ASP A 564 -1.40 28.08 2.14
C ASP A 564 -0.11 28.74 1.62
N THR A 565 0.20 28.64 0.32
CA THR A 565 1.42 29.28 -0.25
C THR A 565 1.27 29.90 -1.64
N ALA A 566 0.04 30.02 -2.17
CA ALA A 566 -0.26 30.75 -3.40
C ALA A 566 -0.38 32.28 -3.16
N GLY A 567 0.62 32.89 -2.53
CA GLY A 567 0.49 34.21 -1.88
C GLY A 567 1.71 35.14 -1.99
N GLN A 568 2.38 35.20 -3.14
CA GLN A 568 3.39 36.25 -3.42
C GLN A 568 3.14 36.91 -4.77
N LEU A 569 3.04 38.25 -4.76
CA LEU A 569 2.80 39.05 -5.95
C LEU A 569 4.05 39.08 -6.84
N SER A 570 3.85 38.87 -8.15
CA SER A 570 4.80 39.35 -9.16
C SER A 570 4.25 40.65 -9.74
N THR A 571 4.93 41.76 -9.45
CA THR A 571 4.60 43.06 -10.02
C THR A 571 5.30 43.25 -11.37
N ASN A 572 4.52 43.47 -12.43
CA ASN A 572 4.84 44.41 -13.51
C ASN A 572 3.59 44.67 -14.36
N ALA A 573 3.46 45.88 -14.89
CA ALA A 573 2.19 46.38 -15.45
C ALA A 573 2.12 46.28 -16.98
N SER A 574 0.94 45.99 -17.52
CA SER A 574 0.19 46.90 -18.42
C SER A 574 -1.11 46.26 -18.95
N SER A 575 -2.09 47.12 -19.27
CA SER A 575 -3.35 46.83 -19.98
C SER A 575 -4.46 46.09 -19.19
N PRO A 576 -5.67 46.66 -19.04
CA PRO A 576 -6.84 45.98 -18.46
C PRO A 576 -7.75 45.37 -19.54
N VAL A 577 -7.97 44.06 -19.50
CA VAL A 577 -9.08 43.39 -20.21
C VAL A 577 -9.67 42.32 -19.30
N TYR A 578 -10.95 42.46 -18.95
CA TYR A 578 -11.68 41.40 -18.24
C TYR A 578 -11.98 40.25 -19.21
N THR A 579 -11.27 39.13 -19.05
CA THR A 579 -11.71 37.82 -19.54
C THR A 579 -11.41 36.78 -18.47
N SER A 580 -12.45 36.24 -17.83
CA SER A 580 -12.31 35.21 -16.81
C SER A 580 -12.21 33.85 -17.53
N SER A 581 -10.99 33.46 -17.90
CA SER A 581 -10.76 32.24 -18.68
C SER A 581 -11.30 31.02 -17.95
N CYS A 582 -12.09 30.17 -18.62
CA CYS A 582 -12.60 28.93 -18.05
C CYS A 582 -11.47 28.12 -17.38
N PRO A 583 -11.60 27.71 -16.10
CA PRO A 583 -10.54 27.01 -15.38
C PRO A 583 -10.38 25.54 -15.82
N TYR A 584 -11.33 25.03 -16.60
CA TYR A 584 -11.42 23.63 -17.00
C TYR A 584 -11.09 23.42 -18.48
N ARG A 585 -10.62 22.22 -18.82
CA ARG A 585 -10.35 21.83 -20.21
C ARG A 585 -11.60 21.27 -20.90
N ASP A 586 -11.62 21.41 -22.22
CA ASP A 586 -12.60 20.73 -23.07
C ASP A 586 -12.51 19.21 -22.93
N ALA A 587 -13.66 18.54 -23.03
CA ALA A 587 -13.78 17.09 -23.04
C ALA A 587 -14.06 16.56 -24.45
N ARG A 588 -13.71 15.29 -24.67
CA ARG A 588 -14.20 14.46 -25.77
C ARG A 588 -14.44 13.04 -25.27
N GLN A 589 -15.34 12.29 -25.88
CA GLN A 589 -15.53 10.87 -25.55
C GLN A 589 -14.26 10.04 -25.83
N LEU A 590 -14.11 8.91 -25.15
CA LEU A 590 -13.10 7.90 -25.49
C LEU A 590 -13.29 7.37 -26.93
N PRO A 591 -12.21 7.14 -27.69
CA PRO A 591 -12.25 6.34 -28.92
C PRO A 591 -12.84 4.94 -28.65
N HIS A 592 -13.57 4.39 -29.62
CA HIS A 592 -14.30 3.12 -29.51
C HIS A 592 -13.47 1.98 -28.90
N GLU A 593 -12.30 1.71 -29.48
CA GLU A 593 -11.32 0.69 -29.02
C GLU A 593 -10.95 0.84 -27.53
N LEU A 594 -10.78 2.08 -27.05
CA LEU A 594 -10.44 2.36 -25.65
C LEU A 594 -11.66 2.30 -24.73
N LYS A 595 -12.85 2.67 -25.23
CA LYS A 595 -14.13 2.53 -24.53
C LYS A 595 -14.44 1.06 -24.28
N GLU A 596 -14.33 0.21 -25.30
CA GLU A 596 -14.52 -1.24 -25.19
C GLU A 596 -13.49 -1.89 -24.25
N HIS A 597 -12.20 -1.56 -24.37
CA HIS A 597 -11.19 -2.08 -23.44
C HIS A 597 -11.43 -1.66 -21.99
N CYS A 598 -11.85 -0.41 -21.74
CA CYS A 598 -12.29 0.01 -20.41
C CYS A 598 -13.53 -0.78 -19.95
N GLN A 599 -14.52 -0.98 -20.81
CA GLN A 599 -15.76 -1.71 -20.49
C GLN A 599 -15.47 -3.17 -20.11
N ILE A 600 -14.65 -3.87 -20.89
CA ILE A 600 -14.24 -5.26 -20.62
C ILE A 600 -13.52 -5.37 -19.25
N PHE A 601 -12.55 -4.48 -18.96
CA PHE A 601 -11.88 -4.50 -17.66
C PHE A 601 -12.81 -4.18 -16.48
N LEU A 602 -13.86 -3.38 -16.69
CA LEU A 602 -14.86 -3.07 -15.66
C LEU A 602 -15.90 -4.21 -15.48
N GLU A 603 -16.25 -4.95 -16.53
CA GLU A 603 -17.15 -6.11 -16.42
C GLU A 603 -16.47 -7.34 -15.80
N GLU A 604 -15.21 -7.62 -16.19
CA GLU A 604 -14.38 -8.70 -15.62
C GLU A 604 -13.79 -8.36 -14.23
N GLN A 605 -14.21 -7.25 -13.61
CA GLN A 605 -13.78 -6.77 -12.28
C GLN A 605 -12.27 -6.48 -12.14
N LEU A 606 -11.57 -6.30 -13.26
CA LEU A 606 -10.16 -5.87 -13.35
C LEU A 606 -10.02 -4.35 -13.13
N PHE A 607 -10.69 -3.84 -12.09
CA PHE A 607 -10.90 -2.42 -11.84
C PHE A 607 -9.59 -1.62 -11.75
N SER A 608 -8.55 -2.16 -11.10
CA SER A 608 -7.24 -1.50 -11.00
C SER A 608 -6.56 -1.33 -12.37
N CYS A 609 -6.81 -2.21 -13.34
CA CYS A 609 -6.32 -2.06 -14.71
C CYS A 609 -7.08 -0.95 -15.44
N ALA A 610 -8.42 -0.93 -15.34
CA ALA A 610 -9.26 0.12 -15.91
C ALA A 610 -8.91 1.52 -15.38
N ILE A 611 -8.77 1.66 -14.05
CA ILE A 611 -8.48 2.95 -13.40
C ILE A 611 -7.07 3.45 -13.75
N ASN A 612 -6.07 2.56 -13.88
CA ASN A 612 -4.73 2.95 -14.30
C ASN A 612 -4.67 3.38 -15.77
N LEU A 613 -5.41 2.70 -16.66
CA LEU A 613 -5.58 3.12 -18.05
C LEU A 613 -6.21 4.51 -18.13
N LEU A 614 -7.33 4.75 -17.44
CA LEU A 614 -8.02 6.04 -17.39
C LEU A 614 -7.15 7.16 -16.79
N ASN A 615 -6.38 6.89 -15.72
CA ASN A 615 -5.41 7.85 -15.18
C ASN A 615 -4.31 8.20 -16.17
N SER A 616 -3.81 7.23 -16.95
CA SER A 616 -2.77 7.51 -17.96
C SER A 616 -3.28 8.45 -19.07
N ILE A 617 -4.55 8.30 -19.46
CA ILE A 617 -5.21 9.14 -20.46
C ILE A 617 -5.35 10.59 -19.95
N VAL A 618 -5.88 10.79 -18.74
CA VAL A 618 -5.99 12.14 -18.13
C VAL A 618 -4.61 12.76 -17.88
N GLY A 619 -3.67 11.99 -17.32
CA GLY A 619 -2.31 12.45 -17.00
C GLY A 619 -1.47 12.85 -18.22
N SER A 620 -1.71 12.24 -19.39
CA SER A 620 -1.00 12.56 -20.63
C SER A 620 -1.15 14.04 -21.05
N GLY A 621 -2.23 14.70 -20.64
CA GLY A 621 -2.49 16.11 -20.91
C GLY A 621 -1.66 17.10 -20.08
N SER A 622 -0.99 16.64 -19.01
CA SER A 622 -0.30 17.52 -18.04
C SER A 622 1.19 17.74 -18.32
N SER A 623 1.65 17.35 -19.51
CA SER A 623 3.01 17.66 -19.99
C SER A 623 3.21 19.17 -20.19
N ARG A 624 4.33 19.72 -19.69
CA ARG A 624 4.68 21.16 -19.69
C ARG A 624 4.85 21.80 -21.09
N HIS A 625 4.62 21.06 -22.17
CA HIS A 625 4.80 21.53 -23.56
C HIS A 625 3.61 21.21 -24.51
N SER A 626 2.44 20.80 -24.01
CA SER A 626 1.23 20.79 -24.85
C SER A 626 0.52 22.16 -24.78
N PRO A 627 0.02 22.70 -25.91
CA PRO A 627 -0.81 23.90 -25.90
C PRO A 627 -2.15 23.63 -25.17
N PRO A 628 -2.76 24.65 -24.54
CA PRO A 628 -3.91 24.46 -23.65
C PRO A 628 -5.17 23.86 -24.31
N ASN A 629 -5.35 24.04 -25.63
CA ASN A 629 -6.59 23.73 -26.34
C ASN A 629 -6.62 22.30 -26.93
N LYS A 630 -6.21 21.27 -26.18
CA LYS A 630 -6.38 19.85 -26.58
C LYS A 630 -7.39 19.14 -25.69
N PRO A 631 -8.55 18.69 -26.21
CA PRO A 631 -9.61 18.10 -25.40
C PRO A 631 -9.20 16.74 -24.80
N VAL A 632 -9.48 16.58 -23.51
CA VAL A 632 -9.18 15.39 -22.71
C VAL A 632 -10.21 14.31 -23.03
N ALA A 633 -9.76 13.06 -23.22
CA ALA A 633 -10.67 11.95 -23.47
C ALA A 633 -11.25 11.42 -22.15
N ILE A 634 -12.58 11.39 -22.03
CA ILE A 634 -13.32 11.01 -20.82
C ILE A 634 -14.12 9.71 -21.01
N PRO A 635 -14.27 8.89 -19.97
CA PRO A 635 -15.08 7.67 -20.02
C PRO A 635 -16.59 7.96 -19.98
N PRO A 636 -17.44 7.02 -20.44
CA PRO A 636 -18.89 7.12 -20.32
C PRO A 636 -19.38 7.35 -18.87
N PRO A 637 -20.55 8.01 -18.68
CA PRO A 637 -21.13 8.23 -17.35
C PRO A 637 -21.33 6.95 -16.53
N SER A 638 -21.66 5.82 -17.18
CA SER A 638 -21.81 4.50 -16.54
C SER A 638 -20.51 3.99 -15.90
N HIS A 639 -19.35 4.28 -16.51
CA HIS A 639 -18.05 3.92 -15.97
C HIS A 639 -17.73 4.79 -14.74
N LEU A 640 -18.01 6.09 -14.79
CA LEU A 640 -17.87 7.02 -13.66
C LEU A 640 -18.77 6.63 -12.47
N ALA A 641 -20.01 6.22 -12.75
CA ALA A 641 -20.97 5.72 -11.77
C ALA A 641 -20.43 4.48 -11.01
N LEU A 642 -19.80 3.54 -11.73
CA LEU A 642 -19.15 2.37 -11.15
C LEU A 642 -17.88 2.74 -10.35
N LEU A 643 -17.01 3.61 -10.85
CA LEU A 643 -15.82 4.03 -10.09
C LEU A 643 -16.20 4.72 -8.77
N ASN A 644 -17.26 5.54 -8.79
CA ASN A 644 -17.81 6.16 -7.59
C ASN A 644 -18.36 5.10 -6.61
N THR A 645 -19.07 4.09 -7.11
CA THR A 645 -19.50 2.93 -6.31
C THR A 645 -18.31 2.23 -5.64
N LEU A 646 -17.22 1.98 -6.37
CA LEU A 646 -16.03 1.27 -5.86
C LEU A 646 -15.32 2.01 -4.72
N ALA A 647 -15.37 3.35 -4.71
CA ALA A 647 -14.79 4.15 -3.64
C ALA A 647 -15.39 3.81 -2.25
N ILE A 648 -16.69 3.44 -2.18
CA ILE A 648 -17.41 3.14 -0.94
C ILE A 648 -17.85 1.69 -0.76
N HIS A 649 -17.93 0.88 -1.83
CA HIS A 649 -18.54 -0.45 -1.74
C HIS A 649 -17.84 -1.35 -0.70
N PRO A 650 -18.56 -2.04 0.22
CA PRO A 650 -17.93 -2.75 1.33
C PRO A 650 -16.87 -3.80 0.95
N LEU A 651 -17.01 -4.47 -0.20
CA LEU A 651 -16.04 -5.48 -0.69
C LEU A 651 -14.68 -4.89 -1.11
N TYR A 652 -14.59 -3.56 -1.27
CA TYR A 652 -13.39 -2.81 -1.66
C TYR A 652 -12.91 -1.88 -0.54
N THR A 653 -13.52 -1.96 0.66
CA THR A 653 -13.27 -1.05 1.77
C THR A 653 -13.22 -1.78 3.12
N THR A 654 -14.34 -1.92 3.83
CA THR A 654 -14.40 -2.50 5.18
C THR A 654 -14.38 -4.04 5.22
N ARG A 655 -14.68 -4.69 4.09
CA ARG A 655 -14.72 -6.15 3.90
C ARG A 655 -13.81 -6.61 2.76
N ALA A 656 -12.77 -5.83 2.43
CA ALA A 656 -11.76 -6.23 1.46
C ALA A 656 -11.01 -7.49 1.94
N GLU A 657 -10.98 -8.53 1.12
CA GLU A 657 -10.28 -9.80 1.42
C GLU A 657 -8.83 -9.79 0.88
N THR A 658 -8.50 -8.89 -0.04
CA THR A 658 -7.17 -8.68 -0.64
C THR A 658 -6.71 -7.23 -0.48
N LEU A 659 -5.40 -6.98 -0.66
CA LEU A 659 -4.84 -5.62 -0.66
C LEU A 659 -5.32 -4.82 -1.89
N ASP A 660 -5.29 -5.47 -3.05
CA ASP A 660 -5.70 -4.96 -4.36
C ASP A 660 -7.13 -4.37 -4.34
N HIS A 661 -8.04 -4.98 -3.57
CA HIS A 661 -9.40 -4.47 -3.38
C HIS A 661 -9.43 -3.14 -2.62
N LEU A 662 -8.59 -3.00 -1.60
CA LEU A 662 -8.49 -1.77 -0.79
C LEU A 662 -7.78 -0.65 -1.56
N GLU A 663 -6.77 -0.99 -2.37
CA GLU A 663 -6.11 -0.06 -3.28
C GLU A 663 -7.07 0.42 -4.39
N THR A 664 -7.93 -0.46 -4.91
CA THR A 664 -8.95 -0.13 -5.94
C THR A 664 -9.89 0.99 -5.48
N SER A 665 -10.37 0.97 -4.24
CA SER A 665 -11.20 2.04 -3.67
C SER A 665 -10.48 3.40 -3.68
N SER A 666 -9.22 3.45 -3.25
CA SER A 666 -8.43 4.69 -3.24
C SER A 666 -8.07 5.18 -4.64
N LEU A 667 -7.73 4.28 -5.57
CA LEU A 667 -7.43 4.61 -6.96
C LEU A 667 -8.64 5.19 -7.67
N ALA A 668 -9.84 4.63 -7.44
CA ALA A 668 -11.09 5.13 -8.03
C ALA A 668 -11.41 6.55 -7.57
N LEU A 669 -11.31 6.82 -6.25
CA LEU A 669 -11.55 8.15 -5.70
C LEU A 669 -10.49 9.18 -6.16
N ALA A 670 -9.22 8.76 -6.26
CA ALA A 670 -8.14 9.61 -6.76
C ALA A 670 -8.34 9.98 -8.25
N TYR A 671 -8.77 9.02 -9.09
CA TYR A 671 -9.11 9.28 -10.49
C TYR A 671 -10.26 10.29 -10.60
N LEU A 672 -11.33 10.12 -9.84
CA LEU A 672 -12.50 11.01 -9.88
C LEU A 672 -12.17 12.44 -9.42
N ARG A 673 -11.36 12.60 -8.36
CA ARG A 673 -10.86 13.92 -7.92
C ARG A 673 -9.93 14.56 -8.97
N ASN A 674 -9.07 13.78 -9.64
CA ASN A 674 -8.22 14.26 -10.73
C ASN A 674 -9.05 14.72 -11.95
N LEU A 675 -10.07 13.94 -12.34
CA LEU A 675 -10.97 14.28 -13.45
C LEU A 675 -11.75 15.58 -13.17
N LEU A 676 -12.28 15.75 -11.95
CA LEU A 676 -12.93 16.99 -11.51
C LEU A 676 -12.01 18.21 -11.66
N ASN A 677 -10.76 18.10 -11.21
CA ASN A 677 -9.81 19.21 -11.25
C ASN A 677 -9.31 19.58 -12.66
N VAL A 678 -9.26 18.62 -13.59
CA VAL A 678 -8.71 18.84 -14.95
C VAL A 678 -9.78 19.19 -15.99
N VAL A 679 -10.96 18.56 -15.90
CA VAL A 679 -12.03 18.66 -16.90
C VAL A 679 -13.26 19.39 -16.37
N GLY A 680 -13.45 19.48 -15.04
CA GLY A 680 -14.62 20.10 -14.45
C GLY A 680 -15.90 19.26 -14.56
N PRO A 681 -16.91 19.53 -13.73
CA PRO A 681 -18.03 18.62 -13.52
C PRO A 681 -19.02 18.59 -14.70
N VAL A 682 -19.20 19.72 -15.39
CA VAL A 682 -20.12 19.82 -16.54
C VAL A 682 -19.52 19.15 -17.78
N ASN A 683 -18.24 19.37 -18.08
CA ASN A 683 -17.59 18.73 -19.24
C ASN A 683 -17.31 17.23 -19.00
N ALA A 684 -17.16 16.79 -17.75
CA ALA A 684 -17.04 15.38 -17.39
C ALA A 684 -18.38 14.64 -17.26
N ASP A 685 -19.51 15.34 -17.43
CA ASP A 685 -20.89 14.85 -17.22
C ASP A 685 -21.10 14.02 -15.94
N PHE A 686 -20.67 14.59 -14.80
CA PHE A 686 -20.98 14.00 -13.50
C PHE A 686 -22.50 14.02 -13.19
N ARG A 687 -23.30 14.81 -13.92
CA ARG A 687 -24.76 14.87 -13.77
C ARG A 687 -25.41 13.57 -14.22
N ALA A 688 -25.08 13.07 -15.42
CA ALA A 688 -25.57 11.76 -15.85
C ALA A 688 -24.94 10.62 -15.04
N ALA A 689 -23.67 10.74 -14.66
CA ALA A 689 -22.95 9.68 -13.93
C ALA A 689 -23.51 9.41 -12.52
N PHE A 690 -23.98 10.45 -11.82
CA PHE A 690 -24.37 10.38 -10.41
C PHE A 690 -25.90 10.46 -10.21
N GLN A 691 -26.68 10.05 -11.21
CA GLN A 691 -28.14 9.97 -11.13
C GLN A 691 -28.61 8.69 -10.43
N PHE A 692 -29.47 8.82 -9.40
CA PHE A 692 -30.13 7.68 -8.76
C PHE A 692 -31.25 7.12 -9.64
N HIS A 693 -31.34 5.79 -9.72
CA HIS A 693 -32.23 5.07 -10.63
C HIS A 693 -33.42 4.47 -9.86
N ASN A 694 -34.63 4.99 -10.10
CA ASN A 694 -35.81 4.65 -9.31
C ASN A 694 -36.19 3.15 -9.37
N VAL A 695 -36.45 2.56 -8.20
CA VAL A 695 -36.49 1.10 -7.96
C VAL A 695 -37.83 0.44 -8.39
N GLU A 696 -38.64 1.10 -9.24
CA GLU A 696 -39.96 0.60 -9.63
C GLU A 696 -39.95 -0.72 -10.42
N ARG A 697 -38.81 -1.08 -11.05
CA ARG A 697 -38.64 -2.42 -11.67
C ARG A 697 -38.68 -3.57 -10.66
N TRP A 698 -38.44 -3.34 -9.36
CA TRP A 698 -38.39 -4.43 -8.36
C TRP A 698 -39.77 -4.84 -7.82
N ALA A 699 -40.78 -3.96 -7.90
CA ALA A 699 -42.14 -4.23 -7.42
C ALA A 699 -42.83 -5.42 -8.11
N ARG A 700 -42.36 -5.85 -9.29
CA ARG A 700 -42.87 -7.01 -10.03
C ARG A 700 -42.21 -8.36 -9.71
N ARG A 701 -41.28 -8.45 -8.75
CA ARG A 701 -40.56 -9.71 -8.44
C ARG A 701 -40.42 -10.04 -6.93
N ALA A 702 -41.40 -9.66 -6.13
CA ALA A 702 -41.51 -10.03 -4.71
C ALA A 702 -42.89 -10.67 -4.39
N GLY A 703 -43.17 -11.83 -4.99
CA GLY A 703 -44.40 -12.62 -4.78
C GLY A 703 -44.10 -14.06 -4.37
N TYR A 704 -44.93 -14.64 -3.49
CA TYR A 704 -44.74 -15.99 -2.96
C TYR A 704 -44.70 -17.05 -4.07
N GLY A 705 -43.80 -18.02 -3.93
CA GLY A 705 -43.42 -18.92 -5.03
C GLY A 705 -44.37 -20.08 -5.30
N SER A 706 -44.19 -20.69 -6.48
CA SER A 706 -44.62 -22.05 -6.78
C SER A 706 -43.60 -22.73 -7.71
N ARG A 707 -43.54 -24.06 -7.68
CA ARG A 707 -42.76 -24.88 -8.61
C ARG A 707 -43.63 -25.22 -9.83
N ARG A 708 -43.51 -24.50 -10.95
CA ARG A 708 -43.88 -25.03 -12.27
C ARG A 708 -43.32 -24.24 -13.45
N ASP A 709 -43.51 -24.84 -14.62
CA ASP A 709 -43.49 -24.26 -15.96
C ASP A 709 -42.17 -23.65 -16.48
N ARG A 710 -41.20 -24.56 -16.66
CA ARG A 710 -40.46 -24.60 -17.94
C ARG A 710 -41.34 -25.29 -18.99
N ARG A 711 -42.07 -24.52 -19.80
CA ARG A 711 -42.58 -24.82 -21.16
C ARG A 711 -43.68 -23.80 -21.49
N ARG A 712 -43.80 -23.48 -22.78
CA ARG A 712 -44.42 -22.27 -23.34
C ARG A 712 -43.64 -20.98 -23.00
N ASP A 713 -43.46 -20.04 -23.93
CA ASP A 713 -43.89 -20.01 -25.34
C ASP A 713 -42.71 -19.99 -26.32
N GLN A 714 -42.95 -20.61 -27.46
CA GLN A 714 -42.21 -20.51 -28.73
C GLN A 714 -43.28 -20.19 -29.79
N ASP A 715 -42.88 -19.77 -31.00
CA ASP A 715 -43.77 -19.42 -32.12
C ASP A 715 -44.48 -18.05 -32.02
N GLN A 716 -43.71 -16.97 -32.21
CA GLN A 716 -44.17 -15.85 -33.04
C GLN A 716 -43.00 -14.98 -33.54
N ASP A 717 -42.33 -15.46 -34.60
CA ASP A 717 -41.58 -14.57 -35.50
C ASP A 717 -42.58 -13.81 -36.37
N ASN A 718 -42.43 -12.49 -36.50
CA ASN A 718 -43.09 -11.71 -37.56
C ASN A 718 -42.32 -10.42 -37.82
N ASP A 719 -41.75 -10.28 -39.02
CA ASP A 719 -41.02 -9.08 -39.44
C ASP A 719 -41.97 -7.90 -39.70
N SER A 720 -41.92 -6.86 -38.87
CA SER A 720 -42.03 -5.45 -39.31
C SER A 720 -41.97 -4.46 -38.13
N ASP A 721 -40.79 -3.88 -37.85
CA ASP A 721 -40.64 -2.43 -37.99
C ASP A 721 -39.16 -2.03 -38.07
N MET A 722 -38.84 -1.07 -38.94
CA MET A 722 -37.46 -0.61 -39.20
C MET A 722 -37.37 0.90 -39.01
N SER A 723 -37.42 1.33 -37.75
CA SER A 723 -37.18 2.71 -37.33
C SER A 723 -36.54 2.78 -35.95
N GLU A 724 -35.42 3.51 -35.84
CA GLU A 724 -34.87 4.04 -34.58
C GLU A 724 -34.47 3.00 -33.51
N LEU A 725 -33.49 2.15 -33.83
CA LEU A 725 -32.65 1.53 -32.80
C LEU A 725 -31.64 2.55 -32.26
N ASP A 726 -32.00 3.11 -31.12
CA ASP A 726 -31.29 4.11 -30.30
C ASP A 726 -29.79 3.75 -30.05
N GLU A 727 -28.88 4.69 -30.35
CA GLU A 727 -27.42 4.51 -30.19
C GLU A 727 -26.96 4.36 -28.71
N THR A 728 -27.84 4.56 -27.72
CA THR A 728 -27.46 4.69 -26.30
C THR A 728 -27.25 3.38 -25.52
N ASP A 729 -27.65 2.21 -26.02
CA ASP A 729 -27.53 0.96 -25.23
C ASP A 729 -26.10 0.36 -25.22
N GLY A 730 -25.19 0.88 -26.06
CA GLY A 730 -23.79 0.46 -26.10
C GLY A 730 -22.98 0.80 -24.84
N ASP A 731 -23.41 1.80 -24.06
CA ASP A 731 -22.68 2.33 -22.90
C ASP A 731 -23.02 1.63 -21.57
N ARG A 732 -23.88 0.61 -21.58
CA ARG A 732 -24.33 -0.08 -20.36
C ARG A 732 -23.40 -1.24 -19.97
N LEU A 733 -22.66 -1.03 -18.88
CA LEU A 733 -21.97 -2.08 -18.13
C LEU A 733 -22.96 -3.14 -17.63
N ARG A 734 -22.72 -4.41 -17.96
CA ARG A 734 -23.56 -5.56 -17.58
C ARG A 734 -23.26 -6.11 -16.18
N GLY A 735 -22.09 -5.77 -15.62
CA GLY A 735 -21.62 -6.28 -14.33
C GLY A 735 -22.54 -5.95 -13.14
N ARG A 736 -22.77 -6.91 -12.24
CA ARG A 736 -23.60 -6.77 -11.01
C ARG A 736 -23.17 -5.63 -10.07
N MET A 737 -21.95 -5.12 -10.20
CA MET A 737 -21.46 -3.98 -9.40
C MET A 737 -21.84 -2.61 -9.97
N ALA A 738 -22.02 -2.51 -11.29
CA ALA A 738 -22.57 -1.32 -11.94
C ALA A 738 -24.11 -1.25 -11.80
N ASN A 739 -24.76 -2.43 -11.81
CA ASN A 739 -26.22 -2.56 -11.69
C ASN A 739 -26.65 -2.89 -10.24
N ASP A 740 -27.12 -4.11 -9.97
CA ASP A 740 -27.75 -4.58 -8.71
C ASP A 740 -27.04 -4.28 -7.38
N SER A 741 -25.75 -3.92 -7.38
CA SER A 741 -24.92 -3.66 -6.19
C SER A 741 -24.33 -2.25 -6.14
N SER A 742 -24.72 -1.38 -7.08
CA SER A 742 -24.29 0.01 -7.12
C SER A 742 -24.93 0.86 -6.01
N VAL A 743 -24.27 1.95 -5.63
CA VAL A 743 -24.87 2.97 -4.75
C VAL A 743 -26.10 3.61 -5.40
N TRP A 744 -26.09 3.81 -6.73
CA TRP A 744 -27.14 4.49 -7.49
C TRP A 744 -28.42 3.67 -7.69
N SER A 745 -28.38 2.38 -7.38
CA SER A 745 -29.50 1.44 -7.47
C SER A 745 -29.98 0.90 -6.11
N ARG A 746 -29.12 0.97 -5.07
CA ARG A 746 -29.43 0.55 -3.70
C ARG A 746 -29.75 1.70 -2.75
N GLY A 747 -29.15 2.87 -2.95
CA GLY A 747 -29.71 4.11 -2.42
C GLY A 747 -31.05 4.36 -3.10
N GLN A 748 -32.11 4.61 -2.33
CA GLN A 748 -33.43 4.90 -2.89
C GLN A 748 -33.43 6.25 -3.61
N ASP A 749 -32.61 7.17 -3.09
CA ASP A 749 -32.32 8.52 -3.58
C ASP A 749 -31.01 8.99 -2.93
N VAL A 750 -30.57 10.22 -3.24
CA VAL A 750 -29.36 10.78 -2.60
C VAL A 750 -29.55 11.04 -1.10
N TRP A 751 -30.75 11.43 -0.66
CA TRP A 751 -30.98 11.90 0.71
C TRP A 751 -31.00 10.75 1.72
N SER A 752 -31.58 9.61 1.36
CA SER A 752 -31.48 8.35 2.10
C SER A 752 -30.05 7.83 2.16
N THR A 753 -29.30 7.94 1.05
CA THR A 753 -27.87 7.59 0.99
C THR A 753 -27.04 8.47 1.93
N VAL A 754 -27.24 9.79 1.90
CA VAL A 754 -26.59 10.78 2.78
C VAL A 754 -27.00 10.58 4.25
N GLY A 755 -28.29 10.32 4.53
CA GLY A 755 -28.79 10.04 5.87
C GLY A 755 -28.18 8.77 6.47
N TRP A 756 -28.00 7.71 5.67
CA TRP A 756 -27.28 6.51 6.10
C TRP A 756 -25.78 6.76 6.30
N ALA A 757 -25.14 7.52 5.41
CA ALA A 757 -23.74 7.93 5.55
C ALA A 757 -23.50 8.70 6.85
N PHE A 758 -24.39 9.64 7.21
CA PHE A 758 -24.34 10.38 8.47
C PHE A 758 -24.72 9.52 9.69
N ASN A 759 -25.66 8.57 9.58
CA ASN A 759 -25.89 7.56 10.63
C ASN A 759 -24.61 6.75 10.92
N CYS A 760 -23.81 6.43 9.90
CA CYS A 760 -22.52 5.75 10.08
C CYS A 760 -21.50 6.58 10.89
N SER A 761 -21.60 7.91 10.93
CA SER A 761 -20.68 8.77 11.70
C SER A 761 -20.84 8.61 13.22
N ALA A 762 -22.05 8.26 13.67
CA ALA A 762 -22.34 7.90 15.06
C ALA A 762 -22.17 6.39 15.32
N LEU A 763 -22.66 5.54 14.41
CA LEU A 763 -22.79 4.10 14.65
C LEU A 763 -21.53 3.29 14.33
N GLN A 764 -20.73 3.71 13.35
CA GLN A 764 -19.64 2.90 12.81
C GLN A 764 -18.43 3.76 12.35
N PRO A 765 -17.60 4.28 13.28
CA PRO A 765 -16.42 5.11 12.93
C PRO A 765 -15.46 4.45 11.91
N GLN A 766 -15.32 3.13 11.96
CA GLN A 766 -14.50 2.35 11.01
C GLN A 766 -15.05 2.31 9.57
N ARG A 767 -16.35 2.59 9.40
CA ARG A 767 -17.06 2.72 8.12
C ARG A 767 -17.17 4.18 7.70
N TRP A 768 -17.41 5.08 8.65
CA TRP A 768 -17.51 6.53 8.47
C TRP A 768 -16.36 7.11 7.64
N ARG A 769 -15.10 6.71 7.88
CA ARG A 769 -13.94 7.19 7.10
C ARG A 769 -14.09 7.08 5.56
N TYR A 770 -14.80 6.06 5.06
CA TYR A 770 -15.05 5.90 3.62
C TYR A 770 -16.22 6.77 3.16
N TRP A 771 -17.32 6.78 3.92
CA TRP A 771 -18.46 7.66 3.68
C TRP A 771 -18.09 9.15 3.73
N LYS A 772 -17.18 9.55 4.64
CA LYS A 772 -16.63 10.90 4.77
C LYS A 772 -15.88 11.31 3.49
N ALA A 773 -14.90 10.51 3.05
CA ALA A 773 -14.10 10.80 1.85
C ALA A 773 -14.94 10.85 0.56
N TRP A 774 -16.03 10.08 0.51
CA TRP A 774 -17.03 10.10 -0.55
C TRP A 774 -17.93 11.34 -0.47
N LEU A 775 -18.46 11.68 0.71
CA LEU A 775 -19.27 12.89 0.92
C LEU A 775 -18.46 14.16 0.59
N GLU A 776 -17.20 14.24 1.04
CA GLU A 776 -16.26 15.30 0.65
C GLU A 776 -16.21 15.44 -0.88
N PHE A 777 -15.91 14.36 -1.61
CA PHE A 777 -15.84 14.39 -3.07
C PHE A 777 -17.17 14.76 -3.74
N MET A 778 -18.29 14.20 -3.27
CA MET A 778 -19.61 14.53 -3.81
C MET A 778 -19.97 16.00 -3.60
N MET A 779 -19.56 16.59 -2.47
CA MET A 779 -19.73 18.03 -2.21
C MET A 779 -18.83 18.88 -3.10
N ASP A 780 -17.56 18.48 -3.28
CA ASP A 780 -16.64 19.17 -4.19
C ASP A 780 -17.17 19.17 -5.64
N VAL A 781 -17.80 18.07 -6.08
CA VAL A 781 -18.50 17.98 -7.38
C VAL A 781 -19.71 18.90 -7.46
N ILE A 782 -20.57 18.93 -6.43
CA ILE A 782 -21.80 19.74 -6.45
C ILE A 782 -21.48 21.25 -6.40
N GLU A 783 -20.54 21.67 -5.56
CA GLU A 783 -20.12 23.08 -5.50
C GLU A 783 -19.44 23.52 -6.80
N ALA A 784 -18.57 22.69 -7.38
CA ALA A 784 -17.96 22.98 -8.68
C ALA A 784 -19.01 23.05 -9.82
N ASP A 785 -20.04 22.20 -9.80
CA ASP A 785 -21.12 22.20 -10.79
C ASP A 785 -21.98 23.46 -10.68
N TRP A 786 -22.28 23.88 -9.44
CA TRP A 786 -22.99 25.13 -9.16
C TRP A 786 -22.19 26.37 -9.60
N VAL A 787 -20.91 26.45 -9.27
CA VAL A 787 -20.03 27.56 -9.67
C VAL A 787 -19.85 27.62 -11.19
N GLU A 788 -19.59 26.48 -11.84
CA GLU A 788 -19.42 26.41 -13.30
C GLU A 788 -20.70 26.76 -14.06
N ARG A 789 -21.88 26.38 -13.53
CA ARG A 789 -23.17 26.76 -14.11
C ARG A 789 -23.50 28.22 -13.91
N THR A 790 -23.19 28.78 -12.74
CA THR A 790 -23.32 30.21 -12.46
C THR A 790 -22.42 31.04 -13.40
N ARG A 791 -21.19 30.57 -13.65
CA ARG A 791 -20.29 31.16 -14.65
C ARG A 791 -20.90 31.16 -16.05
N ARG A 792 -21.47 30.04 -16.51
CA ARG A 792 -22.10 29.92 -17.85
C ARG A 792 -23.37 30.77 -18.00
N ASP A 793 -24.22 30.81 -16.98
CA ASP A 793 -25.40 31.69 -16.95
C ASP A 793 -24.97 33.17 -17.07
N ARG A 794 -23.95 33.59 -16.32
CA ARG A 794 -23.42 34.95 -16.37
C ARG A 794 -22.73 35.29 -17.70
N GLU A 795 -21.96 34.36 -18.27
CA GLU A 795 -21.37 34.54 -19.61
C GLU A 795 -22.45 34.64 -20.70
N ALA A 796 -23.58 33.95 -20.56
CA ALA A 796 -24.73 34.12 -21.44
C ALA A 796 -25.45 35.47 -21.23
N TYR A 797 -25.48 36.01 -20.01
CA TYR A 797 -25.98 37.36 -19.72
C TYR A 797 -25.12 38.44 -20.37
N ASP A 798 -23.80 38.37 -20.13
CA ASP A 798 -22.82 39.32 -20.66
C ASP A 798 -22.78 39.27 -22.20
N ALA A 799 -22.86 38.07 -22.80
CA ALA A 799 -22.94 37.89 -24.26
C ALA A 799 -24.24 38.43 -24.89
N ASN A 800 -25.34 38.47 -24.13
CA ASN A 800 -26.61 39.08 -24.53
C ASN A 800 -26.66 40.60 -24.26
N GLY A 801 -25.55 41.22 -23.86
CA GLY A 801 -25.43 42.67 -23.66
C GLY A 801 -25.89 43.17 -22.28
N GLY A 802 -26.12 42.29 -21.31
CA GLY A 802 -26.39 42.67 -19.92
C GLY A 802 -27.70 43.46 -19.71
N HIS A 803 -28.78 43.05 -20.38
CA HIS A 803 -30.11 43.67 -20.27
C HIS A 803 -31.19 42.64 -19.91
N GLY A 804 -31.76 42.77 -18.71
CA GLY A 804 -32.80 41.89 -18.18
C GLY A 804 -32.42 41.32 -16.81
N ASP A 805 -33.09 40.25 -16.40
CA ASP A 805 -32.63 39.42 -15.28
C ASP A 805 -31.52 38.44 -15.75
N GLU A 806 -30.63 38.04 -14.85
CA GLU A 806 -29.60 37.02 -15.16
C GLU A 806 -30.30 35.67 -15.47
N PRO A 807 -29.97 34.97 -16.58
CA PRO A 807 -30.60 33.70 -16.91
C PRO A 807 -30.22 32.66 -15.86
N VAL A 808 -31.14 31.72 -15.59
CA VAL A 808 -30.94 30.63 -14.61
C VAL A 808 -30.90 29.25 -15.27
N ALA A 809 -30.80 29.18 -16.60
CA ALA A 809 -30.99 27.97 -17.37
C ALA A 809 -29.89 26.92 -17.13
N ALA A 810 -28.63 27.36 -16.97
CA ALA A 810 -27.53 26.45 -16.62
C ALA A 810 -27.66 25.98 -15.16
N ARG A 811 -27.98 26.90 -14.23
CA ARG A 811 -28.18 26.60 -12.79
C ARG A 811 -29.36 25.67 -12.50
N GLN A 812 -30.49 25.81 -13.21
CA GLN A 812 -31.64 24.89 -13.15
C GLN A 812 -31.25 23.44 -13.49
N GLN A 813 -30.26 23.26 -14.36
CA GLN A 813 -29.74 21.94 -14.70
C GLN A 813 -28.65 21.42 -13.73
N SER A 814 -28.41 22.07 -12.59
CA SER A 814 -27.39 21.62 -11.62
C SER A 814 -27.68 20.25 -11.00
N ILE A 815 -26.62 19.60 -10.53
CA ILE A 815 -26.69 18.32 -9.79
C ILE A 815 -27.52 18.49 -8.51
N MET A 816 -27.41 19.63 -7.82
CA MET A 816 -28.22 19.91 -6.62
C MET A 816 -29.71 20.08 -6.94
N ALA A 817 -30.06 20.81 -8.02
CA ALA A 817 -31.44 20.95 -8.46
C ALA A 817 -32.04 19.58 -8.87
N MET A 818 -31.27 18.74 -9.58
CA MET A 818 -31.67 17.36 -9.89
C MET A 818 -31.97 16.54 -8.63
N TYR A 819 -31.17 16.66 -7.58
CA TYR A 819 -31.37 15.98 -6.30
C TYR A 819 -32.55 16.54 -5.47
N MET A 820 -32.98 17.78 -5.72
CA MET A 820 -34.17 18.35 -5.08
C MET A 820 -35.46 17.83 -5.74
N ASP A 821 -35.50 17.72 -7.06
CA ASP A 821 -36.69 17.31 -7.84
C ASP A 821 -37.02 15.80 -7.76
N GLN A 822 -36.01 14.95 -7.53
CA GLN A 822 -36.16 13.48 -7.39
C GLN A 822 -37.13 13.00 -6.26
N GLN A 823 -37.64 13.89 -5.41
CA GLN A 823 -38.40 13.56 -4.19
C GLN A 823 -39.94 13.52 -4.32
N ASN A 824 -40.52 13.77 -5.50
CA ASN A 824 -41.98 13.90 -5.69
C ASN A 824 -42.83 12.62 -5.40
N GLY A 825 -42.22 11.53 -4.92
CA GLY A 825 -42.87 10.22 -4.79
C GLY A 825 -43.64 9.91 -3.50
N ARG A 826 -43.25 10.40 -2.30
CA ARG A 826 -43.93 9.94 -1.05
C ARG A 826 -43.83 10.72 0.27
N HIS A 827 -42.80 11.53 0.54
CA HIS A 827 -42.68 12.25 1.82
C HIS A 827 -42.14 13.67 1.63
N GLY A 828 -42.77 14.67 2.28
CA GLY A 828 -42.60 16.10 1.99
C GLY A 828 -41.15 16.57 1.89
N GLY A 829 -40.75 17.00 0.69
CA GLY A 829 -39.36 17.13 0.22
C GLY A 829 -38.40 17.76 1.22
N MET A 830 -38.56 19.05 1.54
CA MET A 830 -37.64 19.78 2.42
C MET A 830 -37.43 19.09 3.77
N LYS A 831 -38.49 18.52 4.35
CA LYS A 831 -38.46 17.83 5.64
C LYS A 831 -37.75 16.47 5.56
N SER A 832 -37.66 15.87 4.37
CA SER A 832 -36.84 14.68 4.09
C SER A 832 -35.35 15.06 4.03
N MET A 833 -35.00 16.08 3.25
CA MET A 833 -33.63 16.59 3.09
C MET A 833 -33.02 17.01 4.44
N LEU A 834 -33.75 17.80 5.22
CA LEU A 834 -33.31 18.28 6.54
C LEU A 834 -33.11 17.13 7.54
N LYS A 835 -33.95 16.08 7.51
CA LYS A 835 -33.75 14.86 8.31
C LYS A 835 -32.49 14.11 7.89
N ALA A 836 -32.18 14.04 6.60
CA ALA A 836 -30.97 13.38 6.11
C ALA A 836 -29.70 14.12 6.55
N ILE A 837 -29.65 15.45 6.37
CA ILE A 837 -28.54 16.30 6.82
C ILE A 837 -28.31 16.16 8.34
N LEU A 838 -29.39 16.07 9.12
CA LEU A 838 -29.33 16.02 10.58
C LEU A 838 -29.49 14.60 11.17
N ALA A 839 -29.29 13.56 10.34
CA ALA A 839 -29.35 12.15 10.73
C ALA A 839 -28.37 11.84 11.88
N SER A 840 -28.90 11.42 13.04
CA SER A 840 -28.18 11.44 14.33
C SER A 840 -27.62 10.08 14.77
N GLY A 841 -27.95 8.99 14.05
CA GLY A 841 -27.69 7.61 14.47
C GLY A 841 -28.68 7.07 15.51
N ASP A 842 -29.72 7.82 15.89
CA ASP A 842 -30.75 7.32 16.80
C ASP A 842 -31.67 6.28 16.12
N SER A 843 -32.50 5.58 16.91
CA SER A 843 -33.37 4.52 16.39
C SER A 843 -34.39 5.03 15.35
N LEU A 844 -34.82 6.29 15.43
CA LEU A 844 -35.72 6.88 14.45
C LEU A 844 -34.97 7.17 13.14
N SER A 845 -33.79 7.79 13.20
CA SER A 845 -32.94 8.05 12.03
C SER A 845 -32.49 6.76 11.32
N VAL A 846 -32.22 5.68 12.07
CA VAL A 846 -31.90 4.36 11.50
C VAL A 846 -33.12 3.69 10.85
N SER A 847 -34.33 3.94 11.37
CA SER A 847 -35.56 3.45 10.75
C SER A 847 -35.95 4.23 9.49
N ALA A 848 -35.58 5.51 9.41
CA ALA A 848 -35.82 6.37 8.25
C ALA A 848 -34.80 6.15 7.12
N PHE A 849 -33.54 5.84 7.46
CA PHE A 849 -32.45 5.67 6.51
C PHE A 849 -31.78 4.28 6.72
N PRO A 850 -32.20 3.24 5.97
CA PRO A 850 -31.73 1.87 6.13
C PRO A 850 -30.31 1.63 5.54
N GLU A 851 -29.72 0.45 5.77
CA GLU A 851 -28.40 0.10 5.21
C GLU A 851 -28.41 0.15 3.67
N VAL A 852 -27.57 1.01 3.07
CA VAL A 852 -27.39 1.08 1.61
C VAL A 852 -26.75 -0.20 1.06
N PHE A 853 -25.84 -0.83 1.81
CA PHE A 853 -25.22 -2.10 1.42
C PHE A 853 -25.58 -3.23 2.38
N GLU A 854 -25.84 -4.43 1.85
CA GLU A 854 -26.22 -5.57 2.70
C GLU A 854 -25.15 -5.91 3.74
N LYS A 855 -25.56 -5.91 5.02
CA LYS A 855 -24.76 -6.34 6.17
C LYS A 855 -23.51 -5.48 6.32
N GLU A 856 -23.68 -4.16 6.16
CA GLU A 856 -22.59 -3.17 6.13
C GLU A 856 -21.79 -3.18 7.44
N HIS A 857 -22.48 -3.39 8.56
CA HIS A 857 -21.95 -3.61 9.91
C HIS A 857 -21.03 -4.85 10.07
N ARG A 858 -20.91 -5.73 9.07
CA ARG A 858 -20.20 -7.01 9.22
C ARG A 858 -18.68 -6.85 9.07
N ALA A 859 -17.97 -6.90 10.19
CA ALA A 859 -16.52 -6.95 10.27
C ALA A 859 -15.88 -8.06 9.38
N PRO A 860 -14.63 -7.89 8.93
CA PRO A 860 -13.95 -8.84 8.04
C PRO A 860 -13.87 -10.25 8.63
N ARG A 861 -13.99 -11.24 7.74
CA ARG A 861 -14.13 -12.66 8.08
C ARG A 861 -12.80 -13.23 8.58
N LYS A 862 -12.53 -13.05 9.89
CA LYS A 862 -11.41 -13.71 10.57
C LYS A 862 -11.43 -15.21 10.25
N GLU A 863 -10.33 -15.72 9.70
CA GLU A 863 -10.17 -17.17 9.52
C GLU A 863 -10.42 -17.88 10.85
N PRO A 864 -11.05 -19.08 10.83
CA PRO A 864 -11.17 -19.89 12.04
C PRO A 864 -9.77 -20.28 12.49
N LYS A 865 -9.24 -19.60 13.53
CA LYS A 865 -7.95 -19.93 14.13
C LYS A 865 -7.94 -21.44 14.46
N LYS A 866 -7.21 -22.24 13.69
CA LYS A 866 -6.81 -23.58 14.12
C LYS A 866 -6.14 -23.39 15.48
N ARG A 867 -6.76 -23.94 16.54
CA ARG A 867 -6.24 -23.87 17.91
C ARG A 867 -4.95 -24.68 17.99
N LYS A 868 -3.81 -24.07 17.62
CA LYS A 868 -2.53 -24.46 18.21
C LYS A 868 -2.65 -24.17 19.71
N ARG A 869 -2.99 -25.20 20.47
CA ARG A 869 -2.89 -25.20 21.94
C ARG A 869 -1.42 -25.01 22.24
N GLN A 870 -1.06 -23.84 22.77
CA GLN A 870 0.29 -23.56 23.21
C GLN A 870 0.44 -24.09 24.63
N ASN A 871 0.54 -25.42 24.76
CA ASN A 871 0.92 -26.03 26.02
C ASN A 871 2.39 -25.68 26.28
N THR A 872 2.64 -24.81 27.26
CA THR A 872 3.90 -24.82 28.00
C THR A 872 3.99 -26.16 28.71
N LEU A 873 5.03 -26.95 28.42
CA LEU A 873 5.39 -28.05 29.32
C LEU A 873 5.98 -27.43 30.57
N ASP A 874 5.40 -27.74 31.71
CA ASP A 874 5.89 -27.35 33.02
C ASP A 874 6.70 -28.50 33.61
N VAL A 875 8.01 -28.45 33.39
CA VAL A 875 8.96 -29.53 33.76
C VAL A 875 9.19 -29.57 35.27
N GLU A 876 8.80 -28.53 36.02
CA GLU A 876 8.94 -28.50 37.48
C GLU A 876 7.76 -29.17 38.23
N ASN A 877 6.71 -29.59 37.50
CA ASN A 877 5.45 -30.11 38.07
C ASN A 877 5.02 -31.51 37.54
N ASP A 878 5.93 -32.29 36.94
CA ASP A 878 5.76 -33.71 36.55
C ASP A 878 4.52 -34.05 35.68
N GLN A 879 3.93 -33.07 34.98
CA GLN A 879 2.78 -33.30 34.09
C GLN A 879 3.22 -33.73 32.68
N PHE A 880 3.56 -35.02 32.56
CA PHE A 880 3.71 -35.68 31.26
C PHE A 880 2.34 -35.84 30.59
N GLY A 881 2.25 -35.41 29.32
CA GLY A 881 1.03 -35.58 28.51
C GLY A 881 1.14 -36.81 27.62
N ASP A 882 0.17 -37.71 27.71
CA ASP A 882 0.11 -38.92 26.90
C ASP A 882 0.02 -38.60 25.39
N TYR A 883 0.75 -39.37 24.59
CA TYR A 883 0.78 -39.29 23.13
C TYR A 883 0.43 -40.64 22.49
N LEU A 884 -0.86 -40.92 22.34
CA LEU A 884 -1.37 -41.96 21.45
C LEU A 884 -2.67 -41.53 20.75
N ASP A 885 -2.78 -42.02 19.52
CA ASP A 885 -3.95 -42.23 18.64
C ASP A 885 -4.10 -41.32 17.41
N ASP A 886 -4.45 -41.98 16.29
CA ASP A 886 -4.16 -41.58 14.91
C ASP A 886 -5.41 -41.58 13.99
N GLU A 887 -5.25 -40.89 12.85
CA GLU A 887 -5.95 -41.07 11.57
C GLU A 887 -7.49 -40.86 11.44
N PHE A 888 -8.01 -41.21 10.24
CA PHE A 888 -9.25 -40.76 9.61
C PHE A 888 -10.37 -41.82 9.71
N PHE A 889 -11.65 -41.40 9.80
CA PHE A 889 -12.59 -41.47 8.67
C PHE A 889 -13.97 -40.82 8.96
N SER A 890 -14.88 -40.90 7.99
CA SER A 890 -16.24 -40.35 8.01
C SER A 890 -17.28 -41.29 8.64
N SER A 891 -18.19 -40.76 9.44
CA SER A 891 -19.65 -40.87 9.25
C SER A 891 -20.41 -40.17 10.40
N GLY A 892 -21.72 -40.00 10.29
CA GLY A 892 -22.52 -39.24 11.27
C GLY A 892 -23.63 -40.07 11.91
N VAL A 893 -23.68 -40.06 13.24
CA VAL A 893 -24.86 -40.37 14.08
C VAL A 893 -24.93 -39.30 15.19
N SER A 894 -26.13 -39.03 15.68
CA SER A 894 -26.44 -37.99 16.67
C SER A 894 -26.47 -38.48 18.11
N GLU A 895 -25.86 -37.75 19.05
CA GLU A 895 -26.27 -37.59 20.47
C GLU A 895 -25.26 -36.68 21.22
N PRO A 896 -25.53 -36.22 22.47
CA PRO A 896 -26.81 -35.90 23.10
C PRO A 896 -26.87 -34.41 23.55
N ALA A 897 -27.91 -33.99 24.26
CA ALA A 897 -28.11 -32.59 24.66
C ALA A 897 -27.21 -32.15 25.85
N THR A 898 -26.16 -31.38 25.59
CA THR A 898 -25.41 -30.65 26.64
C THR A 898 -26.21 -29.51 27.28
N PRO A 899 -25.99 -29.18 28.57
CA PRO A 899 -26.96 -28.46 29.39
C PRO A 899 -27.14 -26.98 29.03
N GLN A 900 -28.35 -26.46 29.31
CA GLN A 900 -28.74 -25.06 29.06
C GLN A 900 -27.84 -24.08 29.82
N LYS A 901 -26.89 -23.45 29.12
CA LYS A 901 -26.19 -22.28 29.65
C LYS A 901 -27.21 -21.14 29.76
N ARG A 902 -27.39 -20.64 30.99
CA ARG A 902 -28.42 -19.66 31.38
C ARG A 902 -28.50 -18.53 30.35
N ARG A 903 -29.67 -18.35 29.74
CA ARG A 903 -29.91 -17.34 28.69
C ARG A 903 -29.71 -15.96 29.30
N ALA A 904 -28.60 -15.30 28.97
CA ALA A 904 -28.38 -13.91 29.37
C ALA A 904 -29.52 -13.03 28.82
N PRO A 905 -29.92 -11.96 29.52
CA PRO A 905 -30.85 -10.98 28.97
C PRO A 905 -30.35 -10.51 27.60
N ARG A 906 -31.29 -10.25 26.68
CA ARG A 906 -30.97 -9.66 25.38
C ARG A 906 -30.71 -8.17 25.58
N GLU A 907 -29.53 -7.85 26.12
CA GLU A 907 -29.08 -6.47 26.31
C GLU A 907 -29.16 -5.74 24.97
N ALA A 908 -30.03 -4.74 24.90
CA ALA A 908 -29.96 -3.73 23.85
C ALA A 908 -28.58 -3.09 23.96
N ALA A 909 -27.84 -3.00 22.85
CA ALA A 909 -26.44 -2.62 22.87
C ALA A 909 -26.26 -1.23 23.49
N SER A 910 -25.86 -1.19 24.76
CA SER A 910 -25.55 0.04 25.47
C SER A 910 -24.33 0.66 24.80
N CYS A 911 -24.51 1.87 24.29
CA CYS A 911 -23.45 2.58 23.57
C CYS A 911 -22.31 2.92 24.52
N SER A 912 -21.31 2.03 24.61
CA SER A 912 -20.09 2.28 25.35
C SER A 912 -19.36 3.44 24.70
N THR A 913 -19.15 4.51 25.46
CA THR A 913 -18.62 5.80 25.00
C THR A 913 -17.17 5.69 24.54
N SER A 914 -16.97 5.36 23.27
CA SER A 914 -15.78 5.75 22.52
C SER A 914 -15.94 7.20 22.10
N GLU A 915 -14.94 8.03 22.38
CA GLU A 915 -15.09 9.49 22.37
C GLU A 915 -15.29 10.09 20.97
N GLY A 916 -16.49 10.65 20.72
CA GLY A 916 -16.79 11.87 19.95
C GLY A 916 -16.40 12.03 18.47
N GLY A 917 -15.24 11.55 18.03
CA GLY A 917 -14.51 12.02 16.84
C GLY A 917 -15.35 12.04 15.55
N GLY A 918 -15.83 10.87 15.11
CA GLY A 918 -16.56 10.74 13.84
C GLY A 918 -17.84 11.59 13.77
N LEU A 919 -18.49 11.87 14.90
CA LEU A 919 -19.69 12.69 14.95
C LEU A 919 -19.34 14.18 14.84
N ALA A 920 -18.30 14.64 15.54
CA ALA A 920 -17.80 16.01 15.41
C ALA A 920 -17.22 16.28 14.01
N GLU A 921 -16.47 15.34 13.45
CA GLU A 921 -15.95 15.40 12.07
C GLU A 921 -17.06 15.46 11.00
N SER A 922 -18.26 14.94 11.28
CA SER A 922 -19.38 15.02 10.34
C SER A 922 -19.98 16.42 10.22
N MET A 923 -19.77 17.30 11.21
CA MET A 923 -20.55 18.53 11.31
C MET A 923 -20.24 19.54 10.19
N SER A 924 -18.97 19.71 9.81
CA SER A 924 -18.57 20.60 8.72
C SER A 924 -19.28 20.23 7.41
N LEU A 925 -19.37 18.94 7.10
CA LEU A 925 -20.07 18.42 5.93
C LEU A 925 -21.59 18.68 6.00
N ARG A 926 -22.23 18.43 7.16
CA ARG A 926 -23.67 18.71 7.35
C ARG A 926 -24.01 20.18 7.07
N LEU A 927 -23.21 21.10 7.61
CA LEU A 927 -23.40 22.53 7.43
C LEU A 927 -23.03 23.00 6.00
N ARG A 928 -22.04 22.35 5.34
CA ARG A 928 -21.71 22.58 3.92
C ARG A 928 -22.89 22.20 3.01
N LEU A 929 -23.55 21.07 3.27
CA LEU A 929 -24.74 20.66 2.51
C LEU A 929 -25.94 21.60 2.71
N PHE A 930 -26.14 22.07 3.95
CA PHE A 930 -27.18 23.04 4.25
C PHE A 930 -26.92 24.41 3.58
N LYS A 931 -25.66 24.85 3.50
CA LYS A 931 -25.25 26.05 2.75
C LYS A 931 -25.64 25.94 1.28
N MET A 932 -25.19 24.88 0.59
CA MET A 932 -25.53 24.65 -0.82
C MET A 932 -27.05 24.62 -1.05
N LEU A 933 -27.80 23.97 -0.16
CA LEU A 933 -29.26 23.91 -0.27
C LEU A 933 -29.89 25.31 -0.15
N SER A 934 -29.41 26.14 0.77
CA SER A 934 -29.82 27.55 0.89
C SER A 934 -29.46 28.39 -0.34
N GLU A 935 -28.24 28.30 -0.85
CA GLU A 935 -27.78 29.04 -2.03
C GLU A 935 -28.59 28.69 -3.30
N VAL A 936 -28.92 27.40 -3.49
CA VAL A 936 -29.73 26.95 -4.63
C VAL A 936 -31.20 27.38 -4.49
N ILE A 937 -31.78 27.33 -3.29
CA ILE A 937 -33.15 27.81 -3.04
C ILE A 937 -33.23 29.34 -3.17
N HIS A 938 -32.21 30.07 -2.74
CA HIS A 938 -32.13 31.54 -2.89
C HIS A 938 -32.05 31.96 -4.38
N ALA A 939 -31.35 31.19 -5.22
CA ALA A 939 -31.17 31.51 -6.64
C ALA A 939 -32.26 30.96 -7.58
N LEU A 940 -32.97 29.88 -7.22
CA LEU A 940 -33.95 29.21 -8.09
C LEU A 940 -35.36 29.08 -7.49
N GLY A 941 -35.49 29.19 -6.18
CA GLY A 941 -36.76 29.03 -5.45
C GLY A 941 -37.44 30.37 -5.16
N LYS A 942 -38.52 30.31 -4.36
CA LYS A 942 -39.19 31.51 -3.85
C LYS A 942 -38.65 31.93 -2.49
N PRO A 943 -38.70 33.23 -2.11
CA PRO A 943 -38.31 33.68 -0.78
C PRO A 943 -39.00 32.92 0.36
N SER A 944 -40.29 32.57 0.21
CA SER A 944 -41.05 31.77 1.17
C SER A 944 -40.56 30.32 1.32
N GLU A 945 -39.89 29.77 0.31
CA GLU A 945 -39.30 28.42 0.35
C GLU A 945 -37.94 28.46 1.09
N LEU A 946 -37.23 29.60 1.05
CA LEU A 946 -36.03 29.87 1.83
C LEU A 946 -36.35 30.09 3.32
N GLU A 947 -37.40 30.86 3.65
CA GLU A 947 -37.90 30.99 5.03
C GLU A 947 -38.29 29.62 5.62
N ALA A 948 -39.03 28.80 4.86
CA ALA A 948 -39.42 27.46 5.27
C ALA A 948 -38.24 26.48 5.43
N LEU A 949 -37.15 26.66 4.67
CA LEU A 949 -35.89 25.93 4.88
C LEU A 949 -35.29 26.27 6.26
N TYR A 950 -35.18 27.55 6.60
CA TYR A 950 -34.57 27.99 7.87
C TYR A 950 -35.43 27.63 9.10
N GLU A 951 -36.75 27.85 9.06
CA GLU A 951 -37.68 27.42 10.14
C GLU A 951 -37.65 25.89 10.31
N GLY A 952 -37.62 25.14 9.19
CA GLY A 952 -37.50 23.70 9.17
C GLY A 952 -36.17 23.20 9.76
N PHE A 953 -35.06 23.86 9.44
CA PHE A 953 -33.73 23.54 9.97
C PHE A 953 -33.65 23.84 11.47
N ALA A 954 -34.06 25.02 11.93
CA ALA A 954 -34.09 25.35 13.36
C ALA A 954 -34.97 24.37 14.17
N THR A 955 -36.13 24.00 13.63
CA THR A 955 -37.02 22.97 14.20
C THR A 955 -36.34 21.61 14.31
N ALA A 956 -35.62 21.18 13.28
CA ALA A 956 -34.89 19.91 13.29
C ALA A 956 -33.68 19.94 14.22
N VAL A 957 -32.93 21.06 14.26
CA VAL A 957 -31.78 21.26 15.18
C VAL A 957 -32.22 21.19 16.63
N LYS A 958 -33.34 21.82 17.02
CA LYS A 958 -33.88 21.74 18.39
C LYS A 958 -34.09 20.28 18.85
N LEU A 959 -34.51 19.40 17.95
CA LEU A 959 -34.80 17.99 18.26
C LEU A 959 -33.54 17.11 18.39
N LEU A 960 -32.35 17.62 18.11
CA LEU A 960 -31.11 16.84 18.21
C LEU A 960 -30.65 16.61 19.66
N PRO A 961 -29.90 15.52 19.92
CA PRO A 961 -29.17 15.34 21.17
C PRO A 961 -28.21 16.51 21.46
N LEU A 962 -28.07 16.88 22.73
CA LEU A 962 -27.26 18.04 23.17
C LEU A 962 -25.84 18.13 22.57
N PRO A 963 -25.06 17.03 22.41
CA PRO A 963 -23.73 17.12 21.78
C PRO A 963 -23.78 17.60 20.32
N LEU A 964 -24.79 17.17 19.55
CA LEU A 964 -24.98 17.61 18.16
C LEU A 964 -25.49 19.05 18.11
N PHE A 965 -26.43 19.42 19.00
CA PHE A 965 -26.93 20.79 19.12
C PHE A 965 -25.79 21.77 19.42
N SER A 966 -24.92 21.44 20.39
CA SER A 966 -23.77 22.26 20.77
C SER A 966 -22.78 22.44 19.61
N LEU A 967 -22.56 21.39 18.80
CA LEU A 967 -21.68 21.46 17.61
C LEU A 967 -22.23 22.28 16.44
N ILE A 968 -23.54 22.54 16.39
CA ILE A 968 -24.17 23.44 15.40
C ILE A 968 -24.18 24.88 15.89
N VAL A 969 -24.50 25.09 17.18
CA VAL A 969 -24.76 26.43 17.75
C VAL A 969 -23.50 27.12 18.27
N THR A 970 -22.47 26.39 18.73
CA THR A 970 -21.23 27.07 19.17
C THR A 970 -20.40 27.55 17.98
N GLN A 971 -19.94 28.80 18.02
CA GLN A 971 -19.12 29.33 16.94
C GLN A 971 -17.77 28.58 16.85
N ARG A 972 -17.61 27.91 15.71
CA ARG A 972 -16.39 27.26 15.22
C ARG A 972 -16.18 27.75 13.78
N PRO A 973 -15.01 27.55 13.17
CA PRO A 973 -14.87 27.69 11.71
C PRO A 973 -15.94 26.83 11.02
N THR A 974 -16.93 27.49 10.43
CA THR A 974 -18.13 26.90 9.83
C THR A 974 -18.33 27.49 8.44
N PRO A 975 -18.93 26.76 7.48
CA PRO A 975 -19.08 27.23 6.11
C PRO A 975 -20.22 28.27 5.94
N LEU A 976 -21.07 28.43 6.97
CA LEU A 976 -22.24 29.30 6.97
C LEU A 976 -21.87 30.78 7.08
N LEU A 977 -22.62 31.63 6.40
CA LEU A 977 -22.50 33.09 6.52
C LEU A 977 -23.01 33.57 7.90
N MET A 978 -22.48 34.69 8.41
CA MET A 978 -22.85 35.18 9.75
C MET A 978 -24.36 35.44 9.87
N ALA A 979 -24.98 36.04 8.85
CA ALA A 979 -26.43 36.24 8.77
C ALA A 979 -27.24 34.94 8.97
N THR A 980 -26.76 33.79 8.46
CA THR A 980 -27.42 32.49 8.70
C THR A 980 -27.36 32.07 10.17
N HIS A 981 -26.26 32.34 10.87
CA HIS A 981 -26.18 32.09 12.31
C HIS A 981 -27.11 33.02 13.10
N VAL A 982 -27.26 34.28 12.67
CA VAL A 982 -28.24 35.23 13.23
C VAL A 982 -29.69 34.74 13.04
N THR A 983 -30.07 34.33 11.82
CA THR A 983 -31.40 33.75 11.54
C THR A 983 -31.65 32.49 12.39
N LEU A 984 -30.67 31.59 12.47
CA LEU A 984 -30.75 30.37 13.28
C LEU A 984 -30.91 30.68 14.77
N ALA A 985 -30.19 31.66 15.31
CA ALA A 985 -30.32 32.07 16.70
C ALA A 985 -31.72 32.65 16.99
N ARG A 986 -32.24 33.54 16.13
CA ARG A 986 -33.60 34.11 16.25
C ARG A 986 -34.68 33.02 16.25
N GLU A 987 -34.62 32.06 15.33
CA GLU A 987 -35.59 30.95 15.29
C GLU A 987 -35.42 29.95 16.44
N LEU A 988 -34.19 29.64 16.87
CA LEU A 988 -33.98 28.80 18.06
C LEU A 988 -34.47 29.48 19.34
N PHE A 989 -34.33 30.80 19.50
CA PHE A 989 -34.97 31.54 20.59
C PHE A 989 -36.50 31.42 20.52
N ARG A 990 -37.12 31.69 19.36
CA ARG A 990 -38.57 31.54 19.13
C ARG A 990 -39.09 30.14 19.48
N LEU A 991 -38.30 29.09 19.21
CA LEU A 991 -38.65 27.70 19.53
C LEU A 991 -38.36 27.29 20.99
N LEU A 992 -37.39 27.91 21.67
CA LEU A 992 -36.96 27.53 23.03
C LEU A 992 -37.57 28.42 24.14
N LEU A 993 -38.04 29.63 23.84
CA LEU A 993 -38.62 30.54 24.84
C LEU A 993 -40.12 30.27 25.10
N PRO A 994 -40.65 30.65 26.28
CA PRO A 994 -42.08 30.62 26.57
C PRO A 994 -42.81 31.74 25.83
N SER A 995 -44.07 31.53 25.44
CA SER A 995 -44.93 32.51 24.75
C SER A 995 -45.24 33.79 25.55
N SER A 996 -44.66 33.95 26.74
CA SER A 996 -44.72 35.13 27.60
C SER A 996 -43.50 36.05 27.48
N TYR A 997 -42.53 35.74 26.61
CA TYR A 997 -41.38 36.62 26.36
C TYR A 997 -41.79 37.91 25.65
N LYS A 998 -40.97 38.97 25.77
CA LYS A 998 -41.20 40.24 25.09
C LYS A 998 -41.00 40.01 23.58
N ASP A 999 -41.99 40.39 22.78
CA ASP A 999 -41.98 40.23 21.33
C ASP A 999 -40.92 41.18 20.72
N PRO A 1000 -39.86 40.67 20.05
CA PRO A 1000 -38.74 41.50 19.58
C PRO A 1000 -39.17 42.66 18.67
N ARG A 1001 -40.24 42.46 17.88
CA ARG A 1001 -40.88 43.45 17.01
C ARG A 1001 -41.41 44.69 17.72
N LYS A 1002 -41.55 44.62 19.06
CA LYS A 1002 -42.03 45.69 19.94
C LYS A 1002 -40.90 46.31 20.77
N VAL A 1003 -39.66 45.86 20.57
CA VAL A 1003 -38.44 46.43 21.16
C VAL A 1003 -37.66 47.16 20.07
N ASP A 1004 -37.42 46.49 18.95
CA ASP A 1004 -36.67 47.01 17.81
C ASP A 1004 -37.34 46.53 16.52
N ARG A 1005 -38.08 47.42 15.86
CA ARG A 1005 -38.86 47.08 14.65
C ARG A 1005 -38.00 47.13 13.39
N GLU A 1006 -36.98 47.96 13.36
CA GLU A 1006 -36.13 48.15 12.18
C GLU A 1006 -35.14 46.98 12.08
N ALA A 1007 -34.49 46.59 13.18
CA ALA A 1007 -33.65 45.39 13.19
C ALA A 1007 -34.42 44.06 13.03
N ASP A 1008 -35.68 43.96 13.49
CA ASP A 1008 -36.47 42.74 13.22
C ASP A 1008 -36.75 42.58 11.72
N MET A 1009 -37.03 43.69 11.02
CA MET A 1009 -37.26 43.75 9.56
C MET A 1009 -35.99 43.50 8.74
N GLU A 1010 -34.83 44.01 9.17
CA GLU A 1010 -33.54 43.83 8.48
C GLU A 1010 -32.89 42.45 8.70
N GLY A 1011 -33.45 41.63 9.59
CA GLY A 1011 -32.91 40.30 9.92
C GLY A 1011 -31.78 40.31 10.97
N ALA A 1012 -31.34 41.48 11.43
CA ALA A 1012 -30.27 41.69 12.40
C ALA A 1012 -30.59 41.22 13.84
N LEU A 1013 -29.63 41.36 14.75
CA LEU A 1013 -29.77 41.01 16.17
C LEU A 1013 -29.12 42.08 17.06
N THR A 1014 -29.90 43.07 17.50
CA THR A 1014 -29.37 44.18 18.31
C THR A 1014 -29.29 43.83 19.80
N MET A 1015 -28.41 44.55 20.51
CA MET A 1015 -28.20 44.43 21.95
C MET A 1015 -29.49 44.62 22.75
N LEU A 1016 -30.36 45.55 22.35
CA LEU A 1016 -31.68 45.80 22.96
C LEU A 1016 -32.64 44.61 22.81
N MET A 1017 -32.65 43.94 21.65
CA MET A 1017 -33.44 42.72 21.45
C MET A 1017 -32.96 41.61 22.41
N LEU A 1018 -31.64 41.45 22.56
CA LEU A 1018 -31.04 40.47 23.46
C LEU A 1018 -31.36 40.77 24.93
N GLU A 1019 -31.13 42.00 25.38
CA GLU A 1019 -31.37 42.45 26.75
C GLU A 1019 -32.85 42.31 27.15
N GLN A 1020 -33.79 42.79 26.32
CA GLN A 1020 -35.19 42.95 26.75
C GLN A 1020 -36.11 41.80 26.35
N SER A 1021 -35.72 40.99 25.35
CA SER A 1021 -36.56 39.92 24.79
C SER A 1021 -36.00 38.53 25.08
N TYR A 1022 -34.72 38.30 24.79
CA TYR A 1022 -34.17 36.95 24.74
C TYR A 1022 -33.47 36.51 26.04
N LEU A 1023 -32.45 37.24 26.50
CA LEU A 1023 -31.52 36.80 27.55
C LEU A 1023 -32.13 36.62 28.95
N PRO A 1024 -33.08 37.46 29.44
CA PRO A 1024 -33.62 37.32 30.81
C PRO A 1024 -34.47 36.07 31.08
N ASN A 1025 -34.75 35.27 30.06
CA ASN A 1025 -35.77 34.22 30.09
C ASN A 1025 -35.18 32.80 30.20
N ALA A 1026 -35.89 31.91 30.90
CA ALA A 1026 -35.61 30.47 30.90
C ALA A 1026 -36.40 29.76 29.79
N ALA A 1027 -35.97 28.54 29.40
CA ALA A 1027 -36.61 27.81 28.30
C ALA A 1027 -38.07 27.46 28.63
N ASN A 1028 -38.91 27.23 27.62
CA ASN A 1028 -40.34 26.96 27.80
C ASN A 1028 -40.60 25.73 28.68
N THR A 1029 -39.91 24.61 28.45
CA THR A 1029 -40.04 23.40 29.26
C THR A 1029 -39.28 23.46 30.60
N ILE A 1030 -39.50 22.45 31.45
CA ILE A 1030 -38.72 22.19 32.68
C ILE A 1030 -37.57 21.18 32.39
N ALA A 1031 -37.36 20.80 31.12
CA ALA A 1031 -36.30 19.89 30.75
C ALA A 1031 -34.93 20.55 30.92
N LEU A 1032 -33.99 19.81 31.48
CA LEU A 1032 -32.60 20.25 31.64
C LEU A 1032 -31.92 20.43 30.27
N ASP A 1033 -32.22 19.54 29.32
CA ASP A 1033 -31.76 19.61 27.93
C ASP A 1033 -32.16 20.94 27.24
N ASP A 1034 -33.44 21.31 27.23
CA ASP A 1034 -33.91 22.58 26.63
C ASP A 1034 -33.29 23.82 27.31
N ASN A 1035 -33.06 23.78 28.63
CA ASN A 1035 -32.43 24.90 29.34
C ASN A 1035 -30.92 24.99 29.07
N ALA A 1036 -30.23 23.86 28.88
CA ALA A 1036 -28.85 23.81 28.41
C ALA A 1036 -28.73 24.29 26.96
N LYS A 1037 -29.65 23.86 26.07
CA LYS A 1037 -29.77 24.35 24.69
C LYS A 1037 -29.95 25.87 24.64
N LEU A 1038 -30.89 26.42 25.43
CA LEU A 1038 -31.09 27.88 25.48
C LEU A 1038 -29.85 28.62 26.00
N SER A 1039 -29.09 28.04 26.94
CA SER A 1039 -27.81 28.63 27.39
C SER A 1039 -26.80 28.72 26.25
N LEU A 1040 -26.66 27.67 25.45
CA LEU A 1040 -25.77 27.68 24.28
C LEU A 1040 -26.23 28.67 23.19
N VAL A 1041 -27.55 28.86 22.99
CA VAL A 1041 -28.08 29.87 22.07
C VAL A 1041 -27.81 31.29 22.59
N SER A 1042 -27.97 31.54 23.90
CA SER A 1042 -27.56 32.83 24.51
C SER A 1042 -26.06 33.09 24.33
N GLU A 1043 -25.22 32.09 24.58
CA GLU A 1043 -23.76 32.17 24.41
C GLU A 1043 -23.40 32.52 22.95
N SER A 1044 -23.95 31.81 21.98
CA SER A 1044 -23.72 32.10 20.55
C SER A 1044 -24.28 33.45 20.13
N ALA A 1045 -25.39 33.91 20.71
CA ALA A 1045 -25.99 35.20 20.40
C ALA A 1045 -25.15 36.39 20.90
N ILE A 1046 -24.48 36.24 22.05
CA ILE A 1046 -23.51 37.22 22.55
C ILE A 1046 -22.23 37.17 21.69
N GLN A 1047 -21.82 35.99 21.22
CA GLN A 1047 -20.69 35.85 20.28
C GLN A 1047 -20.98 36.51 18.93
N LEU A 1048 -22.22 36.42 18.42
CA LEU A 1048 -22.66 37.11 17.21
C LEU A 1048 -22.58 38.63 17.39
N LEU A 1049 -23.19 39.15 18.46
CA LEU A 1049 -23.19 40.60 18.76
C LEU A 1049 -21.77 41.17 18.80
N TRP A 1050 -20.82 40.49 19.47
CA TRP A 1050 -19.42 40.91 19.62
C TRP A 1050 -18.60 40.94 18.32
N ILE A 1051 -19.01 40.17 17.29
CA ILE A 1051 -18.28 40.09 16.01
C ILE A 1051 -18.91 41.00 14.95
N GLU A 1052 -20.23 41.17 15.00
CA GLU A 1052 -21.00 42.00 14.05
C GLU A 1052 -21.10 43.46 14.51
N SER A 1053 -20.86 43.74 15.79
CA SER A 1053 -20.83 45.09 16.38
C SER A 1053 -19.72 45.18 17.42
N ASP A 1054 -18.95 46.28 17.41
CA ASP A 1054 -17.91 46.59 18.41
C ASP A 1054 -18.58 47.09 19.72
N ALA A 1055 -19.44 46.25 20.29
CA ALA A 1055 -20.47 46.61 21.24
C ALA A 1055 -19.98 46.48 22.70
N GLN A 1056 -19.85 47.62 23.37
CA GLN A 1056 -19.52 47.70 24.79
C GLN A 1056 -20.74 47.32 25.65
N SER A 1057 -20.54 46.54 26.72
CA SER A 1057 -21.63 46.10 27.59
C SER A 1057 -22.17 47.23 28.47
N SER A 1058 -23.50 47.32 28.59
CA SER A 1058 -24.20 48.19 29.54
C SER A 1058 -24.49 47.44 30.85
N ASP A 1059 -24.65 48.17 31.95
CA ASP A 1059 -25.07 47.57 33.24
C ASP A 1059 -26.45 46.88 33.15
N GLU A 1060 -27.33 47.37 32.28
CA GLU A 1060 -28.66 46.79 32.02
C GLU A 1060 -28.53 45.42 31.31
N PHE A 1061 -27.57 45.29 30.39
CA PHE A 1061 -27.23 44.02 29.72
C PHE A 1061 -26.61 42.99 30.69
N VAL A 1062 -25.70 43.42 31.57
CA VAL A 1062 -25.14 42.54 32.64
C VAL A 1062 -26.26 42.02 33.54
N GLN A 1063 -27.18 42.89 33.97
CA GLN A 1063 -28.34 42.51 34.78
C GLN A 1063 -29.29 41.57 34.04
N ALA A 1064 -29.53 41.78 32.74
CA ALA A 1064 -30.34 40.89 31.91
C ALA A 1064 -29.73 39.47 31.81
N VAL A 1065 -28.41 39.37 31.65
CA VAL A 1065 -27.66 38.12 31.59
C VAL A 1065 -27.76 37.33 32.90
N GLU A 1066 -27.45 37.95 34.05
CA GLU A 1066 -27.50 37.28 35.36
C GLU A 1066 -28.91 36.84 35.74
N LYS A 1067 -29.91 37.69 35.45
CA LYS A 1067 -31.34 37.34 35.60
C LYS A 1067 -31.70 36.09 34.78
N GLY A 1068 -31.20 35.98 33.55
CA GLY A 1068 -31.37 34.81 32.68
C GLY A 1068 -30.67 33.55 33.20
N ILE A 1069 -29.46 33.68 33.75
CA ILE A 1069 -28.72 32.57 34.38
C ILE A 1069 -29.50 32.05 35.60
N LEU A 1070 -29.91 32.93 36.51
CA LEU A 1070 -30.68 32.59 37.70
C LEU A 1070 -32.05 31.98 37.35
N ALA A 1071 -32.73 32.49 36.32
CA ALA A 1071 -34.00 31.94 35.84
C ALA A 1071 -33.85 30.48 35.34
N ARG A 1072 -32.79 30.19 34.57
CA ARG A 1072 -32.50 28.83 34.07
C ARG A 1072 -32.15 27.88 35.21
N GLU A 1073 -31.25 28.28 36.12
CA GLU A 1073 -30.87 27.46 37.27
C GLU A 1073 -32.05 27.14 38.20
N THR A 1074 -32.87 28.13 38.54
CA THR A 1074 -34.02 27.94 39.44
C THR A 1074 -35.11 27.08 38.81
N LYS A 1075 -35.33 27.19 37.49
CA LYS A 1075 -36.29 26.33 36.77
C LYS A 1075 -35.83 24.87 36.73
N VAL A 1076 -34.54 24.61 36.49
CA VAL A 1076 -33.93 23.27 36.53
C VAL A 1076 -34.04 22.63 37.92
N LYS A 1077 -33.73 23.37 38.99
CA LYS A 1077 -33.71 22.85 40.37
C LYS A 1077 -35.08 22.27 40.81
N ARG A 1078 -36.20 22.75 40.25
CA ARG A 1078 -37.56 22.24 40.50
C ARG A 1078 -37.80 20.78 40.05
N LYS A 1079 -36.99 20.21 39.15
CA LYS A 1079 -37.12 18.80 38.70
C LYS A 1079 -36.68 17.78 39.78
N ARG A 1080 -35.80 18.16 40.71
CA ARG A 1080 -35.06 17.23 41.60
C ARG A 1080 -35.80 16.76 42.86
N THR A 1081 -37.05 17.17 43.09
CA THR A 1081 -37.80 16.82 44.32
C THR A 1081 -38.42 15.41 44.31
N GLY A 1082 -38.43 14.71 43.16
CA GLY A 1082 -38.85 13.31 43.06
C GLY A 1082 -37.68 12.33 43.05
N LYS A 1083 -37.87 11.13 43.64
CA LYS A 1083 -36.90 10.01 43.59
C LYS A 1083 -36.84 9.37 42.18
N ALA A 1084 -36.26 10.08 41.22
CA ALA A 1084 -35.87 9.53 39.92
C ALA A 1084 -34.38 9.15 39.93
N ARG A 1085 -34.03 8.07 39.22
CA ARG A 1085 -32.64 7.63 39.04
C ARG A 1085 -31.95 8.60 38.08
N VAL A 1086 -30.78 9.12 38.43
CA VAL A 1086 -30.04 10.06 37.55
C VAL A 1086 -29.57 9.29 36.31
N GLU A 1087 -30.14 9.64 35.16
CA GLU A 1087 -29.70 9.12 33.86
C GLU A 1087 -28.48 9.90 33.36
N ALA A 1088 -27.57 9.22 32.64
CA ALA A 1088 -26.29 9.82 32.22
C ALA A 1088 -26.47 11.07 31.34
N ALA A 1089 -27.55 11.17 30.58
CA ALA A 1089 -27.89 12.34 29.77
C ALA A 1089 -28.20 13.58 30.64
N ASP A 1090 -28.93 13.41 31.75
CA ASP A 1090 -29.24 14.48 32.71
C ASP A 1090 -27.96 14.97 33.43
N ALA A 1091 -26.95 14.11 33.60
CA ALA A 1091 -25.64 14.52 34.14
C ALA A 1091 -24.87 15.41 33.16
N HIS A 1092 -24.75 14.99 31.89
CA HIS A 1092 -24.04 15.76 30.86
C HIS A 1092 -24.74 17.10 30.55
N ALA A 1093 -26.08 17.14 30.52
CA ALA A 1093 -26.81 18.38 30.29
C ALA A 1093 -26.62 19.41 31.43
N GLN A 1094 -26.44 18.95 32.69
CA GLN A 1094 -26.08 19.83 33.80
C GLN A 1094 -24.67 20.41 33.63
N GLU A 1095 -23.71 19.60 33.19
CA GLU A 1095 -22.33 20.02 32.93
C GLU A 1095 -22.26 21.07 31.81
N VAL A 1096 -22.95 20.83 30.69
CA VAL A 1096 -23.01 21.76 29.55
C VAL A 1096 -23.62 23.10 29.97
N LEU A 1097 -24.73 23.09 30.73
CA LEU A 1097 -25.34 24.30 31.29
C LEU A 1097 -24.36 25.06 32.19
N ASN A 1098 -23.75 24.38 33.17
CA ASN A 1098 -22.81 24.99 34.10
C ASN A 1098 -21.58 25.61 33.39
N ASN A 1099 -21.08 24.96 32.34
CA ASN A 1099 -19.93 25.42 31.59
C ASN A 1099 -20.28 26.56 30.61
N SER A 1100 -21.50 26.57 30.06
CA SER A 1100 -22.02 27.69 29.26
C SER A 1100 -22.20 28.95 30.11
N THR A 1101 -22.82 28.84 31.30
CA THR A 1101 -22.95 29.94 32.28
C THR A 1101 -21.60 30.60 32.59
N LYS A 1102 -20.54 29.80 32.80
CA LYS A 1102 -19.18 30.34 33.04
C LYS A 1102 -18.63 31.12 31.85
N ARG A 1103 -18.80 30.62 30.62
CA ARG A 1103 -18.31 31.29 29.41
C ARG A 1103 -19.09 32.58 29.14
N ILE A 1104 -20.40 32.59 29.36
CA ILE A 1104 -21.24 33.79 29.26
C ILE A 1104 -20.74 34.90 30.22
N ARG A 1105 -20.41 34.56 31.48
CA ARG A 1105 -19.83 35.53 32.43
C ARG A 1105 -18.49 36.09 31.97
N ILE A 1106 -17.53 35.21 31.66
CA ILE A 1106 -16.19 35.60 31.18
C ILE A 1106 -16.27 36.46 29.91
N MET A 1107 -17.22 36.16 29.02
CA MET A 1107 -17.49 37.00 27.85
C MET A 1107 -17.98 38.39 28.26
N VAL A 1108 -19.03 38.48 29.08
CA VAL A 1108 -19.61 39.77 29.49
C VAL A 1108 -18.61 40.61 30.30
N GLU A 1109 -17.79 39.99 31.15
CA GLU A 1109 -16.65 40.61 31.82
C GLU A 1109 -15.66 41.22 30.82
N ALA A 1110 -15.35 40.51 29.72
CA ALA A 1110 -14.51 41.01 28.64
C ALA A 1110 -15.19 42.04 27.70
N MET A 1111 -16.53 42.18 27.76
CA MET A 1111 -17.29 43.22 27.06
C MET A 1111 -17.37 44.53 27.84
N MET A 1112 -16.90 44.58 29.09
CA MET A 1112 -16.84 45.82 29.86
C MET A 1112 -15.66 46.68 29.39
N PRO A 1113 -15.82 48.02 29.31
CA PRO A 1113 -14.68 48.89 29.02
C PRO A 1113 -13.63 48.76 30.14
N MET A 1114 -12.35 48.65 29.78
CA MET A 1114 -11.28 48.73 30.77
C MET A 1114 -11.27 50.12 31.40
N GLU A 1115 -11.55 50.18 32.70
CA GLU A 1115 -11.21 51.36 33.51
C GLU A 1115 -9.69 51.54 33.47
N LEU A 1116 -9.23 52.67 32.93
CA LEU A 1116 -7.85 53.12 33.03
C LEU A 1116 -7.60 53.57 34.48
N SER A 1117 -7.23 52.61 35.34
CA SER A 1117 -6.77 52.89 36.70
C SER A 1117 -5.37 53.48 36.67
N ASP A 1118 -5.25 54.78 36.95
CA ASP A 1118 -3.97 55.45 37.23
C ASP A 1118 -3.43 54.99 38.62
N GLU A 1119 -2.56 53.97 38.63
CA GLU A 1119 -1.60 53.66 39.73
C GLU A 1119 -0.23 53.21 39.17
#